data_AF-A0A2V7BGR0-F1
#
_entry.id   AF-A0A2V7BGR0-F1
#
_cell.length_a   1.000
_cell.length_b   1.000
_cell.length_c   1.000
_cell.angle_alpha   90.00
_cell.angle_beta   90.00
_cell.angle_gamma   90.00
#
_symmetry.space_group_name_H-M   'P 1'
#
loop_
_entity.id
_entity.type
_entity.pdbx_description
1 polymer ?
#
loop_
_entity_poly.entity_id
_entity_poly.type
_entity_poly.pdbx_seq_one_letter_code
_entity_poly.pdbx_strand_id
1 'polypeptide(L)'
;MSGGGVGNWFKAQSSTTNTHIEIWYGAVDVATLTSSTPVTITAATAGGMWMTLMEWNGVSLTIDKSAAQAGTSSPASAPSITTTNASDLVILGIADNIGNTFGSPSTGSWTALTAVTTPEAQTTWYSIAAATATFNPTVTETANTWDAAIAALKGCAATTSDASYLTANGQNGVVSIYWASPNPVLILRDTTNSFTTAPTNGNAYKVGDANLGTATIVYSGSGNVAPGTFNQSVANQTWYYKVYTNCDLVYSTGVVLTVAPATTSLWSYSMPVAALTTPGIDDQNVVIFADNNGKVHGADATSGTLEFPVFTQAGGAIQARPTIIPAAYSQTNVNVAYASSQDGYVYALNTATGASVWSNPTACSGTGTRSCVPGSNNLQGGAAVWLQAIRQLPICGVYVDAVFVGSRISGNNTGNSVYALNGGTTPVTSGGGNKCRASGTVVQPGDYLWQFTGASGGTPNMAPINSTPYIDYNNNVVWVTSNAANGLTQPSLWKINVQTGMLANGTTACGTGASTSCWNLGHTDSSPSPSGDGTWIYVGTNCIPAGCATQAATLNAVSVAGGTVQTYNPGTAGSNGTGHIKNPYPMLSTSFGTQSSGVTYVNSKSTAQSSNSTSCAVDMGAGASPTNGLTAGNTVIVSLALPVAAYKTVNVTDNRGSIYSRRRFLFATGLAVELWSATIATGSGTVVTASFGAYSTKSTCAVAQYSGVGAINNSVVALGFTASGSGTTASLAWPTAGTPTLDTNNRVVAGFAYAVAGAFTASLGSVRTSATMTGLSGAIEDNGTSGGAKAAVTTSATHATGTWVGVAVELRSVAVDQIVYTRDTSPHGIQFAGSLSTTVTTTFNPTWQACCPGTISGPVDDGQGRLYFGSSNGKLLQYDAWSGSFGVWNDTTLHPAPQVAPGVTTILGDPSYDGVLNRLYFGGNDGRVYAITPGW
;
A
#
# COMPACT_ATOMS: atom_id res chain seq x y z
N MET A 1 -3.06 -15.86 -40.05
CA MET A 1 -4.49 -16.07 -40.31
C MET A 1 -5.23 -14.76 -40.15
N SER A 2 -6.16 -14.41 -41.04
CA SER A 2 -7.03 -13.23 -40.92
C SER A 2 -8.34 -13.42 -41.70
N GLY A 3 -9.35 -12.60 -41.42
CA GLY A 3 -10.65 -12.65 -42.12
C GLY A 3 -11.65 -13.64 -41.52
N GLY A 4 -12.70 -13.99 -42.26
CA GLY A 4 -13.78 -14.87 -41.80
C GLY A 4 -14.72 -14.23 -40.78
N GLY A 5 -14.69 -12.90 -40.61
CA GLY A 5 -15.39 -12.22 -39.52
C GLY A 5 -14.86 -12.56 -38.13
N VAL A 6 -13.70 -13.21 -38.03
CA VAL A 6 -13.03 -13.54 -36.78
C VAL A 6 -12.16 -12.37 -36.36
N GLY A 7 -12.40 -11.83 -35.16
CA GLY A 7 -11.61 -10.71 -34.65
C GLY A 7 -10.16 -11.10 -34.37
N ASN A 8 -9.94 -12.27 -33.75
CA ASN A 8 -8.61 -12.81 -33.46
C ASN A 8 -8.52 -14.31 -33.75
N TRP A 9 -7.47 -14.69 -34.48
CA TRP A 9 -7.12 -16.08 -34.75
C TRP A 9 -6.02 -16.55 -33.79
N PHE A 10 -6.22 -17.70 -33.18
CA PHE A 10 -5.32 -18.34 -32.23
C PHE A 10 -4.77 -19.63 -32.80
N LYS A 11 -3.47 -19.88 -32.60
CA LYS A 11 -2.84 -21.15 -32.95
C LYS A 11 -2.99 -22.11 -31.78
N ALA A 12 -3.67 -23.24 -31.98
CA ALA A 12 -3.81 -24.28 -30.97
C ALA A 12 -2.58 -25.16 -30.86
N GLN A 13 -1.96 -25.49 -32.00
CA GLN A 13 -0.79 -26.35 -32.08
C GLN A 13 -0.13 -26.27 -33.46
N SER A 14 1.16 -26.60 -33.53
CA SER A 14 1.89 -26.77 -34.79
C SER A 14 2.97 -27.85 -34.70
N SER A 15 3.13 -28.63 -35.77
CA SER A 15 4.32 -29.44 -36.04
C SER A 15 5.06 -28.84 -37.24
N THR A 16 6.39 -28.69 -37.13
CA THR A 16 7.20 -27.93 -38.09
C THR A 16 8.45 -28.68 -38.53
N THR A 17 8.44 -30.02 -38.44
CA THR A 17 9.65 -30.82 -38.68
C THR A 17 9.80 -31.16 -40.15
N ASN A 18 8.78 -31.79 -40.74
CA ASN A 18 8.80 -32.19 -42.13
C ASN A 18 7.96 -31.23 -42.98
N THR A 19 6.72 -30.94 -42.57
CA THR A 19 5.66 -30.39 -43.43
C THR A 19 4.72 -29.59 -42.54
N HIS A 20 4.84 -28.26 -42.53
CA HIS A 20 4.19 -27.41 -41.53
C HIS A 20 2.67 -27.67 -41.43
N ILE A 21 2.23 -28.33 -40.37
CA ILE A 21 0.80 -28.51 -40.05
C ILE A 21 0.46 -27.71 -38.81
N GLU A 22 -0.56 -26.86 -38.93
CA GLU A 22 -1.00 -25.97 -37.86
C GLU A 22 -2.51 -26.09 -37.67
N ILE A 23 -2.96 -26.08 -36.42
CA ILE A 23 -4.38 -25.96 -36.08
C ILE A 23 -4.62 -24.54 -35.56
N TRP A 24 -5.51 -23.81 -36.22
CA TRP A 24 -5.92 -22.46 -35.83
C TRP A 24 -7.42 -22.42 -35.53
N TYR A 25 -7.82 -21.55 -34.60
CA TYR A 25 -9.21 -21.37 -34.19
C TYR A 25 -9.49 -19.91 -33.82
N GLY A 26 -10.75 -19.51 -33.82
CA GLY A 26 -11.20 -18.18 -33.44
C GLY A 26 -12.72 -18.10 -33.43
N ALA A 27 -13.27 -17.07 -32.77
CA ALA A 27 -14.71 -16.84 -32.76
C ALA A 27 -15.08 -15.81 -33.82
N VAL A 28 -16.11 -16.13 -34.61
CA VAL A 28 -16.77 -15.15 -35.49
C VAL A 28 -17.42 -14.09 -34.62
N ASP A 29 -17.30 -12.83 -35.03
CA ASP A 29 -17.90 -11.70 -34.31
C ASP A 29 -19.43 -11.81 -34.31
N VAL A 30 -19.98 -12.00 -33.10
CA VAL A 30 -21.40 -12.06 -32.80
C VAL A 30 -22.14 -10.79 -33.24
N ALA A 31 -21.44 -9.66 -33.44
CA ALA A 31 -22.03 -8.43 -33.92
C ALA A 31 -22.40 -8.44 -35.41
N THR A 32 -21.79 -9.33 -36.22
CA THR A 32 -22.01 -9.39 -37.68
C THR A 32 -22.85 -10.58 -38.11
N LEU A 33 -22.80 -11.71 -37.37
CA LEU A 33 -23.50 -13.00 -37.59
C LEU A 33 -23.47 -13.58 -39.02
N THR A 34 -22.85 -12.89 -39.96
CA THR A 34 -22.66 -13.27 -41.36
C THR A 34 -21.42 -12.52 -41.84
N SER A 35 -20.39 -13.25 -42.25
CA SER A 35 -19.23 -12.67 -42.91
C SER A 35 -19.03 -13.34 -44.25
N SER A 36 -19.02 -12.56 -45.32
CA SER A 36 -18.58 -13.01 -46.64
C SER A 36 -17.07 -12.82 -46.84
N THR A 37 -16.34 -12.42 -45.78
CA THR A 37 -14.89 -12.19 -45.87
C THR A 37 -14.14 -13.52 -45.93
N PRO A 38 -13.28 -13.75 -46.94
CA PRO A 38 -12.47 -14.95 -47.00
C PRO A 38 -11.53 -15.07 -45.80
N VAL A 39 -11.29 -16.31 -45.34
CA VAL A 39 -10.17 -16.59 -44.44
C VAL A 39 -8.90 -16.65 -45.26
N THR A 40 -7.90 -15.86 -44.85
CA THR A 40 -6.60 -15.76 -45.53
C THR A 40 -5.50 -16.31 -44.64
N ILE A 41 -4.66 -17.17 -45.21
CA ILE A 41 -3.41 -17.64 -44.61
C ILE A 41 -2.24 -16.96 -45.33
N THR A 42 -1.27 -16.50 -44.56
CA THR A 42 -0.09 -15.78 -45.08
C THR A 42 1.15 -16.43 -44.51
N ALA A 43 1.97 -17.02 -45.38
CA ALA A 43 3.25 -17.60 -45.01
C ALA A 43 4.37 -16.53 -44.98
N ALA A 44 5.39 -16.75 -44.15
CA ALA A 44 6.57 -15.88 -44.09
C ALA A 44 7.48 -16.03 -45.33
N THR A 45 7.39 -17.16 -46.03
CA THR A 45 8.13 -17.49 -47.24
C THR A 45 7.19 -18.00 -48.31
N ALA A 46 7.49 -17.72 -49.59
CA ALA A 46 6.70 -18.24 -50.70
C ALA A 46 6.76 -19.78 -50.74
N GLY A 47 5.60 -20.43 -50.82
CA GLY A 47 5.45 -21.88 -50.83
C GLY A 47 4.01 -22.31 -51.06
N GLY A 48 3.80 -23.62 -51.22
CA GLY A 48 2.47 -24.22 -51.25
C GLY A 48 1.73 -23.96 -49.94
N MET A 49 0.43 -23.68 -50.03
CA MET A 49 -0.41 -23.38 -48.88
C MET A 49 -1.78 -24.01 -49.10
N TRP A 50 -2.21 -24.83 -48.15
CA TRP A 50 -3.55 -25.41 -48.11
C TRP A 50 -4.18 -25.11 -46.77
N MET A 51 -5.51 -25.01 -46.77
CA MET A 51 -6.27 -24.93 -45.54
C MET A 51 -7.52 -25.77 -45.66
N THR A 52 -7.90 -26.38 -44.55
CA THR A 52 -9.25 -26.88 -44.35
C THR A 52 -9.95 -25.92 -43.39
N LEU A 53 -11.11 -25.42 -43.78
CA LEU A 53 -11.91 -24.52 -42.96
C LEU A 53 -13.21 -25.22 -42.54
N MET A 54 -13.57 -25.07 -41.27
CA MET A 54 -14.83 -25.55 -40.70
C MET A 54 -15.31 -24.56 -39.65
N GLU A 55 -16.62 -24.47 -39.49
CA GLU A 55 -17.29 -23.61 -38.50
C GLU A 55 -18.15 -24.48 -37.59
N TRP A 56 -18.14 -24.15 -36.30
CA TRP A 56 -18.79 -24.93 -35.24
C TRP A 56 -19.55 -24.01 -34.30
N ASN A 57 -20.68 -24.49 -33.79
CA ASN A 57 -21.35 -23.94 -32.62
C ASN A 57 -21.02 -24.80 -31.38
N GLY A 58 -21.31 -24.28 -30.19
CA GLY A 58 -21.12 -24.97 -28.93
C GLY A 58 -19.65 -25.19 -28.52
N VAL A 59 -18.70 -24.44 -29.08
CA VAL A 59 -17.26 -24.56 -28.79
C VAL A 59 -16.74 -23.29 -28.13
N SER A 60 -16.05 -23.45 -27.00
CA SER A 60 -15.31 -22.39 -26.32
C SER A 60 -13.96 -22.14 -27.00
N LEU A 61 -13.44 -20.91 -26.90
CA LEU A 61 -12.08 -20.58 -27.34
C LEU A 61 -10.99 -21.06 -26.35
N THR A 62 -11.33 -22.03 -25.49
CA THR A 62 -10.41 -22.65 -24.54
C THR A 62 -9.84 -23.91 -25.15
N ILE A 63 -8.52 -24.00 -25.28
CA ILE A 63 -7.85 -25.27 -25.58
C ILE A 63 -7.93 -26.14 -24.34
N ASP A 64 -8.46 -27.34 -24.50
CA ASP A 64 -8.43 -28.34 -23.44
C ASP A 64 -7.07 -29.03 -23.37
N LYS A 65 -6.65 -29.59 -24.51
CA LYS A 65 -5.34 -30.22 -24.73
C LYS A 65 -4.92 -30.06 -26.18
N SER A 66 -3.62 -30.00 -26.42
CA SER A 66 -3.08 -30.13 -27.76
C SER A 66 -1.70 -30.75 -27.73
N ALA A 67 -1.32 -31.41 -28.83
CA ALA A 67 -0.03 -32.04 -28.99
C ALA A 67 0.33 -32.14 -30.48
N ALA A 68 1.63 -32.16 -30.78
CA ALA A 68 2.13 -32.33 -32.13
C ALA A 68 3.30 -33.30 -32.14
N GLN A 69 3.47 -33.99 -33.25
CA GLN A 69 4.57 -34.91 -33.51
C GLN A 69 4.91 -34.91 -35.00
N ALA A 70 6.10 -35.37 -35.31
CA ALA A 70 6.55 -35.68 -36.65
C ALA A 70 7.08 -37.11 -36.70
N GLY A 71 7.09 -37.74 -37.87
CA GLY A 71 7.62 -39.08 -38.04
C GLY A 71 7.99 -39.43 -39.48
N THR A 72 8.69 -40.56 -39.60
CA THR A 72 9.25 -41.04 -40.88
C THR A 72 8.88 -42.50 -41.17
N SER A 73 7.75 -42.95 -40.63
CA SER A 73 7.26 -44.33 -40.76
C SER A 73 5.75 -44.38 -40.61
N SER A 74 5.11 -45.31 -41.31
CA SER A 74 3.69 -45.65 -41.13
C SER A 74 3.48 -46.49 -39.85
N PRO A 75 2.45 -46.22 -39.02
CA PRO A 75 1.40 -45.20 -39.20
C PRO A 75 1.82 -43.81 -38.73
N ALA A 76 1.23 -42.78 -39.34
CA ALA A 76 1.27 -41.41 -38.85
C ALA A 76 0.45 -41.23 -37.57
N SER A 77 0.95 -40.47 -36.61
CA SER A 77 0.27 -40.31 -35.30
C SER A 77 0.58 -38.98 -34.63
N ALA A 78 -0.39 -38.45 -33.89
CA ALA A 78 -0.16 -37.39 -32.93
C ALA A 78 -0.03 -37.97 -31.50
N PRO A 79 0.64 -37.28 -30.55
CA PRO A 79 0.70 -37.76 -29.17
C PRO A 79 -0.69 -37.85 -28.53
N SER A 80 -0.86 -38.77 -27.58
CA SER A 80 -2.13 -38.96 -26.89
C SER A 80 -2.56 -37.70 -26.13
N ILE A 81 -3.81 -37.30 -26.30
CA ILE A 81 -4.44 -36.25 -25.49
C ILE A 81 -5.65 -36.82 -24.74
N THR A 82 -5.91 -36.34 -23.53
CA THR A 82 -7.09 -36.74 -22.75
C THR A 82 -7.98 -35.53 -22.57
N THR A 83 -9.20 -35.60 -23.10
CA THR A 83 -10.19 -34.52 -22.94
C THR A 83 -10.67 -34.46 -21.49
N THR A 84 -11.06 -33.28 -21.01
CA THR A 84 -11.54 -33.08 -19.64
C THR A 84 -13.06 -32.98 -19.54
N ASN A 85 -13.77 -32.80 -20.65
CA ASN A 85 -15.23 -32.78 -20.66
C ASN A 85 -15.86 -33.54 -21.85
N ALA A 86 -17.14 -33.86 -21.69
CA ALA A 86 -17.99 -34.22 -22.82
C ALA A 86 -18.19 -33.00 -23.74
N SER A 87 -18.45 -33.24 -25.02
CA SER A 87 -18.65 -32.27 -26.09
C SER A 87 -17.40 -31.52 -26.57
N ASP A 88 -16.20 -31.96 -26.20
CA ASP A 88 -14.97 -31.38 -26.76
C ASP A 88 -14.84 -31.69 -28.25
N LEU A 89 -14.49 -30.66 -29.02
CA LEU A 89 -14.16 -30.80 -30.44
C LEU A 89 -12.70 -31.18 -30.56
N VAL A 90 -12.43 -32.42 -30.96
CA VAL A 90 -11.09 -32.93 -31.21
C VAL A 90 -10.80 -32.86 -32.69
N ILE A 91 -9.68 -32.23 -33.06
CA ILE A 91 -9.23 -32.01 -34.43
C ILE A 91 -7.88 -32.68 -34.59
N LEU A 92 -7.71 -33.50 -35.63
CA LEU A 92 -6.46 -34.11 -36.03
C LEU A 92 -6.12 -33.64 -37.44
N GLY A 93 -4.96 -33.04 -37.64
CA GLY A 93 -4.39 -32.75 -38.95
C GLY A 93 -3.11 -33.53 -39.17
N ILE A 94 -2.97 -34.16 -40.33
CA ILE A 94 -1.72 -34.79 -40.77
C ILE A 94 -1.38 -34.24 -42.15
N ALA A 95 -0.12 -33.86 -42.34
CA ALA A 95 0.38 -33.37 -43.61
C ALA A 95 1.68 -34.08 -44.03
N ASP A 96 1.94 -34.03 -45.33
CA ASP A 96 3.17 -34.47 -46.00
C ASP A 96 3.55 -33.43 -47.10
N ASN A 97 4.84 -33.22 -47.38
CA ASN A 97 5.38 -32.30 -48.39
C ASN A 97 5.56 -32.99 -49.74
N ILE A 98 5.17 -34.25 -49.83
CA ILE A 98 5.03 -35.02 -51.07
C ILE A 98 3.64 -35.64 -51.14
N GLY A 99 3.30 -36.18 -52.31
CA GLY A 99 2.01 -36.85 -52.48
C GLY A 99 1.92 -38.08 -51.59
N ASN A 100 0.89 -38.13 -50.75
CA ASN A 100 0.64 -39.20 -49.79
C ASN A 100 -0.85 -39.51 -49.72
N THR A 101 -1.19 -40.75 -49.38
CA THR A 101 -2.57 -41.18 -49.12
C THR A 101 -2.69 -41.56 -47.66
N PHE A 102 -3.50 -40.80 -46.93
CA PHE A 102 -3.81 -41.08 -45.53
C PHE A 102 -5.09 -41.91 -45.40
N GLY A 103 -5.02 -43.00 -44.64
CA GLY A 103 -6.17 -43.82 -44.27
C GLY A 103 -7.07 -43.16 -43.20
N SER A 104 -7.98 -43.93 -42.59
CA SER A 104 -8.81 -43.42 -41.50
C SER A 104 -8.10 -43.54 -40.14
N PRO A 105 -8.28 -42.58 -39.22
CA PRO A 105 -7.70 -42.66 -37.89
C PRO A 105 -8.26 -43.81 -37.05
N SER A 106 -7.39 -44.49 -36.31
CA SER A 106 -7.75 -45.51 -35.31
C SER A 106 -7.11 -45.19 -33.95
N THR A 107 -7.75 -45.39 -32.81
CA THR A 107 -9.13 -45.84 -32.52
C THR A 107 -10.13 -44.67 -32.38
N GLY A 108 -11.40 -44.89 -32.69
CA GLY A 108 -12.49 -43.92 -32.46
C GLY A 108 -13.29 -43.57 -33.71
N SER A 109 -14.40 -42.84 -33.54
CA SER A 109 -15.22 -42.34 -34.65
C SER A 109 -14.72 -40.97 -35.10
N TRP A 110 -14.13 -40.92 -36.28
CA TRP A 110 -13.60 -39.69 -36.88
C TRP A 110 -14.31 -39.37 -38.19
N THR A 111 -14.64 -38.10 -38.39
CA THR A 111 -15.18 -37.59 -39.65
C THR A 111 -14.06 -36.91 -40.43
N ALA A 112 -13.80 -37.38 -41.65
CA ALA A 112 -12.80 -36.79 -42.53
C ALA A 112 -13.33 -35.53 -43.21
N LEU A 113 -12.44 -34.56 -43.39
CA LEU A 113 -12.66 -33.38 -44.23
C LEU A 113 -12.01 -33.57 -45.60
N THR A 114 -12.16 -32.59 -46.49
CA THR A 114 -11.58 -32.63 -47.83
C THR A 114 -10.06 -32.77 -47.77
N ALA A 115 -9.55 -33.89 -48.29
CA ALA A 115 -8.13 -34.18 -48.37
C ALA A 115 -7.49 -33.49 -49.59
N VAL A 116 -6.23 -33.11 -49.42
CA VAL A 116 -5.30 -32.74 -50.48
C VAL A 116 -4.30 -33.89 -50.60
N THR A 117 -4.04 -34.38 -51.81
CA THR A 117 -3.21 -35.58 -52.01
C THR A 117 -2.02 -35.36 -52.94
N THR A 118 -2.01 -34.29 -53.73
CA THR A 118 -0.91 -33.94 -54.64
C THR A 118 -0.87 -32.43 -54.92
N PRO A 119 0.32 -31.80 -55.10
CA PRO A 119 1.66 -32.39 -55.00
C PRO A 119 2.15 -32.61 -53.56
N GLU A 120 1.54 -31.92 -52.59
CA GLU A 120 1.74 -32.10 -51.14
C GLU A 120 0.41 -32.64 -50.57
N ALA A 121 0.45 -33.39 -49.48
CA ALA A 121 -0.72 -34.05 -48.92
C ALA A 121 -1.13 -33.46 -47.57
N GLN A 122 -2.44 -33.33 -47.36
CA GLN A 122 -3.03 -32.94 -46.08
C GLN A 122 -4.38 -33.62 -45.93
N THR A 123 -4.58 -34.29 -44.80
CA THR A 123 -5.93 -34.73 -44.41
C THR A 123 -6.21 -34.29 -42.98
N THR A 124 -7.43 -33.82 -42.77
CA THR A 124 -7.91 -33.34 -41.47
C THR A 124 -9.14 -34.15 -41.08
N TRP A 125 -9.23 -34.52 -39.81
CA TRP A 125 -10.38 -35.18 -39.22
C TRP A 125 -10.85 -34.45 -37.97
N TYR A 126 -12.12 -34.63 -37.64
CA TYR A 126 -12.65 -34.22 -36.35
C TYR A 126 -13.42 -35.35 -35.66
N SER A 127 -13.51 -35.26 -34.34
CA SER A 127 -14.34 -36.10 -33.47
C SER A 127 -14.93 -35.23 -32.37
N ILE A 128 -16.15 -35.55 -31.92
CA ILE A 128 -16.77 -34.92 -30.75
C ILE A 128 -16.67 -35.91 -29.58
N ALA A 129 -16.06 -35.49 -28.49
CA ALA A 129 -15.90 -36.35 -27.31
C ALA A 129 -17.25 -36.61 -26.64
N ALA A 130 -17.75 -37.84 -26.66
CA ALA A 130 -19.00 -38.19 -25.98
C ALA A 130 -18.89 -38.15 -24.45
N ALA A 131 -17.66 -38.27 -23.92
CA ALA A 131 -17.29 -38.12 -22.52
C ALA A 131 -15.78 -37.79 -22.44
N THR A 132 -15.29 -37.46 -21.24
CA THR A 132 -13.85 -37.42 -20.92
C THR A 132 -13.17 -38.70 -21.41
N ALA A 133 -12.29 -38.60 -22.41
CA ALA A 133 -11.69 -39.75 -23.08
C ALA A 133 -10.27 -39.44 -23.56
N THR A 134 -9.46 -40.49 -23.72
CA THR A 134 -8.12 -40.38 -24.30
C THR A 134 -8.18 -40.66 -25.80
N PHE A 135 -7.69 -39.71 -26.59
CA PHE A 135 -7.55 -39.80 -28.04
C PHE A 135 -6.09 -40.06 -28.38
N ASN A 136 -5.84 -41.18 -29.07
CA ASN A 136 -4.52 -41.57 -29.55
C ASN A 136 -4.62 -42.06 -31.01
N PRO A 137 -4.96 -41.17 -31.96
CA PRO A 137 -5.22 -41.56 -33.33
C PRO A 137 -3.93 -41.90 -34.07
N THR A 138 -3.97 -43.01 -34.80
CA THR A 138 -2.95 -43.43 -35.75
C THR A 138 -3.59 -43.62 -37.13
N VAL A 139 -2.89 -43.21 -38.18
CA VAL A 139 -3.37 -43.16 -39.56
C VAL A 139 -2.35 -43.87 -40.44
N THR A 140 -2.78 -44.86 -41.23
CA THR A 140 -1.92 -45.49 -42.22
C THR A 140 -1.58 -44.50 -43.33
N GLU A 141 -0.33 -44.54 -43.79
CA GLU A 141 0.18 -43.67 -44.84
C GLU A 141 1.17 -44.40 -45.76
N THR A 142 1.47 -43.81 -46.92
CA THR A 142 2.17 -44.46 -48.05
C THR A 142 3.57 -43.92 -48.37
N ALA A 143 3.96 -42.75 -47.86
CA ALA A 143 5.18 -42.03 -48.28
C ALA A 143 6.26 -41.90 -47.20
N ASN A 144 5.93 -42.14 -45.93
CA ASN A 144 6.81 -42.24 -44.76
C ASN A 144 7.57 -40.95 -44.38
N THR A 145 6.98 -39.77 -44.59
CA THR A 145 7.40 -38.48 -44.02
C THR A 145 6.16 -37.69 -43.64
N TRP A 146 5.95 -37.36 -42.37
CA TRP A 146 4.70 -36.70 -41.99
C TRP A 146 4.85 -35.85 -40.74
N ASP A 147 4.01 -34.84 -40.65
CA ASP A 147 3.78 -34.04 -39.46
C ASP A 147 2.31 -34.18 -39.05
N ALA A 148 2.06 -34.34 -37.76
CA ALA A 148 0.74 -34.49 -37.18
C ALA A 148 0.53 -33.49 -36.04
N ALA A 149 -0.64 -32.86 -35.99
CA ALA A 149 -1.11 -32.04 -34.88
C ALA A 149 -2.49 -32.50 -34.44
N ILE A 150 -2.71 -32.55 -33.13
CA ILE A 150 -4.02 -32.82 -32.53
C ILE A 150 -4.34 -31.73 -31.50
N ALA A 151 -5.58 -31.26 -31.51
CA ALA A 151 -6.07 -30.30 -30.53
C ALA A 151 -7.51 -30.62 -30.15
N ALA A 152 -7.80 -30.58 -28.86
CA ALA A 152 -9.14 -30.58 -28.30
C ALA A 152 -9.51 -29.16 -27.87
N LEU A 153 -10.57 -28.61 -28.46
CA LEU A 153 -11.19 -27.36 -28.04
C LEU A 153 -12.36 -27.67 -27.12
N LYS A 154 -12.47 -26.94 -26.01
CA LYS A 154 -13.52 -27.20 -25.03
C LYS A 154 -14.90 -26.96 -25.61
N GLY A 155 -15.81 -27.89 -25.39
CA GLY A 155 -17.24 -27.61 -25.54
C GLY A 155 -17.68 -26.47 -24.60
N CYS A 156 -18.62 -25.64 -25.04
CA CYS A 156 -19.28 -24.70 -24.14
C CYS A 156 -19.99 -25.48 -23.03
N ALA A 157 -19.74 -25.09 -21.78
CA ALA A 157 -20.47 -25.65 -20.65
C ALA A 157 -21.95 -25.22 -20.72
N ALA A 158 -22.83 -25.99 -20.07
CA ALA A 158 -24.26 -25.65 -19.97
C ALA A 158 -24.49 -24.27 -19.33
N THR A 159 -23.53 -23.78 -18.55
CA THR A 159 -23.49 -22.43 -18.00
C THR A 159 -22.14 -21.79 -18.29
N THR A 160 -22.15 -20.51 -18.66
CA THR A 160 -20.93 -19.74 -18.92
C THR A 160 -20.44 -19.06 -17.65
N SER A 161 -19.16 -19.22 -17.31
CA SER A 161 -18.54 -18.55 -16.17
C SER A 161 -18.18 -17.11 -16.48
N ASP A 162 -18.33 -16.20 -15.51
CA ASP A 162 -17.81 -14.83 -15.65
C ASP A 162 -16.29 -14.78 -15.94
N ALA A 163 -15.83 -13.60 -16.39
CA ALA A 163 -14.42 -13.36 -16.66
C ALA A 163 -13.56 -13.65 -15.42
N SER A 164 -12.37 -14.24 -15.60
CA SER A 164 -11.48 -14.62 -14.48
C SER A 164 -11.05 -13.40 -13.67
N TYR A 165 -10.91 -12.25 -14.32
CA TYR A 165 -10.98 -10.95 -13.68
C TYR A 165 -11.75 -9.94 -14.51
N LEU A 166 -12.22 -8.92 -13.80
CA LEU A 166 -12.85 -7.75 -14.35
C LEU A 166 -12.46 -6.55 -13.46
N THR A 167 -11.99 -5.48 -14.08
CA THR A 167 -11.55 -4.27 -13.39
C THR A 167 -11.67 -3.07 -14.33
N ALA A 168 -11.57 -1.86 -13.80
CA ALA A 168 -11.63 -0.65 -14.60
C ALA A 168 -10.76 0.47 -14.04
N ASN A 169 -10.37 1.38 -14.91
CA ASN A 169 -9.73 2.64 -14.58
C ASN A 169 -10.65 3.80 -14.96
N GLY A 170 -10.70 4.81 -14.10
CA GLY A 170 -11.41 6.06 -14.34
C GLY A 170 -10.43 7.24 -14.30
N GLN A 171 -10.30 7.93 -15.42
CA GLN A 171 -9.57 9.19 -15.57
C GLN A 171 -10.54 10.32 -15.91
N ASN A 172 -10.07 11.57 -15.90
CA ASN A 172 -10.90 12.71 -16.28
C ASN A 172 -11.46 12.53 -17.71
N GLY A 173 -12.78 12.34 -17.83
CA GLY A 173 -13.48 12.15 -19.11
C GLY A 173 -13.34 10.79 -19.77
N VAL A 174 -12.68 9.80 -19.13
CA VAL A 174 -12.39 8.50 -19.74
C VAL A 174 -12.60 7.35 -18.75
N VAL A 175 -13.22 6.27 -19.22
CA VAL A 175 -13.29 4.98 -18.53
C VAL A 175 -12.66 3.90 -19.40
N SER A 176 -11.81 3.08 -18.77
CA SER A 176 -11.22 1.88 -19.36
C SER A 176 -11.66 0.66 -18.57
N ILE A 177 -12.14 -0.39 -19.24
CA ILE A 177 -12.54 -1.66 -18.64
C ILE A 177 -11.61 -2.75 -19.13
N TYR A 178 -11.13 -3.58 -18.21
CA TYR A 178 -10.20 -4.67 -18.47
C TYR A 178 -10.75 -6.00 -17.97
N TRP A 179 -10.61 -7.04 -18.76
CA TRP A 179 -11.08 -8.38 -18.39
C TRP A 179 -10.18 -9.49 -18.93
N ALA A 180 -10.35 -10.69 -18.40
CA ALA A 180 -9.80 -11.90 -18.96
C ALA A 180 -10.89 -12.96 -19.14
N SER A 181 -11.17 -13.30 -20.39
CA SER A 181 -12.13 -14.35 -20.73
C SER A 181 -11.67 -15.01 -22.02
N PRO A 182 -11.57 -16.35 -22.08
CA PRO A 182 -11.32 -17.03 -23.35
C PRO A 182 -12.44 -16.71 -24.35
N ASN A 183 -13.68 -16.56 -23.88
CA ASN A 183 -14.85 -16.36 -24.71
C ASN A 183 -15.18 -14.87 -24.95
N PRO A 184 -15.92 -14.53 -26.03
CA PRO A 184 -16.47 -13.20 -26.30
C PRO A 184 -17.14 -12.52 -25.09
N VAL A 185 -17.18 -11.19 -25.10
CA VAL A 185 -17.74 -10.37 -24.02
C VAL A 185 -18.73 -9.34 -24.54
N LEU A 186 -19.84 -9.18 -23.80
CA LEU A 186 -20.84 -8.13 -23.98
C LEU A 186 -20.78 -7.17 -22.78
N ILE A 187 -20.68 -5.86 -23.04
CA ILE A 187 -20.67 -4.84 -21.98
C ILE A 187 -21.91 -3.95 -22.13
N LEU A 188 -22.69 -3.91 -21.06
CA LEU A 188 -23.78 -2.97 -20.87
C LEU A 188 -23.33 -1.80 -20.00
N ARG A 189 -23.84 -0.60 -20.27
CA ARG A 189 -23.59 0.63 -19.48
C ARG A 189 -24.89 1.25 -19.02
N ASP A 190 -24.89 1.77 -17.80
CA ASP A 190 -26.00 2.48 -17.17
C ASP A 190 -25.49 3.62 -16.26
N THR A 191 -26.33 4.62 -15.99
CA THR A 191 -26.08 5.72 -15.04
C THR A 191 -26.68 5.46 -13.66
N THR A 192 -27.58 4.47 -13.50
CA THR A 192 -28.31 4.23 -12.23
C THR A 192 -28.16 2.82 -11.66
N ASN A 193 -27.18 2.04 -12.12
CA ASN A 193 -26.94 0.64 -11.70
C ASN A 193 -28.16 -0.29 -11.87
N SER A 194 -28.99 -0.05 -12.88
CA SER A 194 -30.30 -0.66 -13.06
C SER A 194 -30.29 -1.70 -14.18
N PHE A 195 -29.50 -2.76 -13.98
CA PHE A 195 -29.42 -3.91 -14.90
C PHE A 195 -30.57 -4.91 -14.68
N THR A 196 -31.82 -4.48 -14.92
CA THR A 196 -33.03 -5.28 -14.67
C THR A 196 -33.32 -6.34 -15.74
N THR A 197 -32.69 -6.25 -16.90
CA THR A 197 -32.86 -7.18 -18.02
C THR A 197 -31.51 -7.78 -18.40
N ALA A 198 -31.38 -9.10 -18.27
CA ALA A 198 -30.21 -9.84 -18.74
C ALA A 198 -30.34 -10.14 -20.25
N PRO A 199 -29.21 -10.35 -20.95
CA PRO A 199 -29.22 -10.93 -22.30
C PRO A 199 -29.95 -12.27 -22.31
N THR A 200 -30.79 -12.50 -23.31
CA THR A 200 -31.49 -13.76 -23.49
C THR A 200 -30.58 -14.76 -24.20
N ASN A 201 -30.43 -15.97 -23.64
CA ASN A 201 -29.66 -17.02 -24.28
C ASN A 201 -30.21 -17.37 -25.67
N GLY A 202 -29.32 -17.63 -26.63
CA GLY A 202 -29.66 -17.89 -28.02
C GLY A 202 -29.85 -16.64 -28.88
N ASN A 203 -29.87 -15.45 -28.29
CA ASN A 203 -29.89 -14.18 -29.03
C ASN A 203 -28.49 -13.57 -29.14
N ALA A 204 -28.17 -13.03 -30.30
CA ALA A 204 -27.00 -12.19 -30.51
C ALA A 204 -27.32 -10.72 -30.20
N TYR A 205 -26.33 -10.01 -29.67
CA TYR A 205 -26.44 -8.59 -29.33
C TYR A 205 -25.24 -7.81 -29.88
N LYS A 206 -25.49 -6.64 -30.46
CA LYS A 206 -24.47 -5.72 -30.99
C LYS A 206 -24.66 -4.29 -30.50
N VAL A 207 -23.60 -3.50 -30.61
CA VAL A 207 -23.67 -2.06 -30.34
C VAL A 207 -24.65 -1.41 -31.31
N GLY A 208 -25.58 -0.61 -30.76
CA GLY A 208 -26.65 0.04 -31.53
C GLY A 208 -27.99 -0.71 -31.53
N ASP A 209 -28.04 -1.94 -31.01
CA ASP A 209 -29.32 -2.61 -30.73
C ASP A 209 -30.12 -1.87 -29.65
N ALA A 210 -31.40 -2.23 -29.51
CA ALA A 210 -32.25 -1.70 -28.45
C ALA A 210 -31.65 -1.96 -27.06
N ASN A 211 -31.85 -0.98 -26.17
CA ASN A 211 -31.40 -1.09 -24.78
C ASN A 211 -32.00 -2.33 -24.10
N LEU A 212 -31.20 -2.98 -23.25
CA LEU A 212 -31.66 -4.04 -22.37
C LEU A 212 -32.16 -3.42 -21.07
N GLY A 213 -33.47 -3.19 -20.99
CA GLY A 213 -34.06 -2.37 -19.94
C GLY A 213 -33.60 -0.91 -20.09
N THR A 214 -32.92 -0.38 -19.07
CA THR A 214 -32.36 0.99 -19.10
C THR A 214 -30.90 1.02 -19.57
N ALA A 215 -30.24 -0.14 -19.65
CA ALA A 215 -28.82 -0.23 -19.96
C ALA A 215 -28.57 -0.29 -21.48
N THR A 216 -27.56 0.45 -21.94
CA THR A 216 -27.14 0.50 -23.35
C THR A 216 -26.01 -0.49 -23.60
N ILE A 217 -26.07 -1.22 -24.73
CA ILE A 217 -24.97 -2.07 -25.19
C ILE A 217 -23.86 -1.15 -25.74
N VAL A 218 -22.70 -1.16 -25.08
CA VAL A 218 -21.56 -0.28 -25.44
C VAL A 218 -20.37 -1.05 -26.02
N TYR A 219 -20.35 -2.36 -25.84
CA TYR A 219 -19.34 -3.24 -26.44
C TYR A 219 -19.95 -4.61 -26.69
N SER A 220 -19.69 -5.15 -27.87
CA SER A 220 -19.89 -6.55 -28.23
C SER A 220 -18.69 -6.92 -29.09
N GLY A 221 -17.87 -7.86 -28.65
CA GLY A 221 -16.61 -8.17 -29.32
C GLY A 221 -16.20 -9.62 -29.16
N SER A 222 -15.35 -10.08 -30.07
CA SER A 222 -14.80 -11.44 -30.11
C SER A 222 -13.94 -11.76 -28.88
N GLY A 223 -13.81 -13.04 -28.55
CA GLY A 223 -13.02 -13.50 -27.40
C GLY A 223 -11.56 -13.04 -27.50
N ASN A 224 -11.03 -12.57 -26.38
CA ASN A 224 -9.67 -12.03 -26.26
C ASN A 224 -8.90 -12.82 -25.21
N VAL A 225 -7.75 -13.39 -25.58
CA VAL A 225 -6.74 -13.76 -24.58
C VAL A 225 -6.30 -12.49 -23.86
N ALA A 226 -6.33 -12.56 -22.53
CA ALA A 226 -6.18 -11.45 -21.60
C ALA A 226 -4.95 -10.55 -21.86
N PRO A 227 -5.04 -9.24 -21.59
CA PRO A 227 -6.23 -8.49 -21.16
C PRO A 227 -7.09 -8.05 -22.36
N GLY A 228 -8.39 -8.36 -22.32
CA GLY A 228 -9.37 -7.64 -23.14
C GLY A 228 -9.53 -6.22 -22.59
N THR A 229 -9.66 -5.23 -23.48
CA THR A 229 -9.76 -3.81 -23.11
C THR A 229 -10.88 -3.11 -23.87
N PHE A 230 -11.62 -2.25 -23.17
CA PHE A 230 -12.62 -1.35 -23.72
C PHE A 230 -12.41 0.06 -23.18
N ASN A 231 -12.21 1.04 -24.05
CA ASN A 231 -12.02 2.45 -23.69
C ASN A 231 -13.20 3.27 -24.17
N GLN A 232 -13.72 4.14 -23.30
CA GLN A 232 -14.84 5.01 -23.62
C GLN A 232 -14.65 6.42 -23.06
N SER A 233 -14.81 7.42 -23.92
CA SER A 233 -14.97 8.82 -23.49
C SER A 233 -16.37 9.03 -22.93
N VAL A 234 -16.46 9.59 -21.73
CA VAL A 234 -17.71 9.77 -20.99
C VAL A 234 -17.75 11.10 -20.25
N ALA A 235 -18.94 11.56 -19.89
CA ALA A 235 -19.07 12.68 -18.96
C ALA A 235 -18.55 12.30 -17.57
N ASN A 236 -18.05 13.30 -16.83
CA ASN A 236 -17.54 13.15 -15.46
C ASN A 236 -18.67 12.94 -14.44
N GLN A 237 -19.22 11.74 -14.43
CA GLN A 237 -20.24 11.27 -13.51
C GLN A 237 -20.03 9.78 -13.19
N THR A 238 -20.71 9.24 -12.19
CA THR A 238 -20.62 7.80 -11.94
C THR A 238 -21.31 7.01 -13.04
N TRP A 239 -20.62 5.98 -13.53
CA TRP A 239 -21.11 5.03 -14.53
C TRP A 239 -21.06 3.61 -13.95
N TYR A 240 -22.04 2.82 -14.35
CA TYR A 240 -22.12 1.41 -14.02
C TYR A 240 -21.97 0.61 -15.30
N TYR A 241 -21.16 -0.45 -15.25
CA TYR A 241 -20.98 -1.37 -16.36
C TYR A 241 -21.29 -2.78 -15.89
N LYS A 242 -22.01 -3.56 -16.70
CA LYS A 242 -22.20 -4.98 -16.46
C LYS A 242 -21.63 -5.77 -17.63
N VAL A 243 -20.70 -6.65 -17.30
CA VAL A 243 -19.90 -7.39 -18.28
C VAL A 243 -20.30 -8.85 -18.24
N TYR A 244 -20.78 -9.36 -19.38
CA TYR A 244 -21.17 -10.75 -19.58
C TYR A 244 -20.14 -11.43 -20.45
N THR A 245 -19.71 -12.62 -20.07
CA THR A 245 -19.02 -13.52 -21.01
C THR A 245 -20.06 -14.30 -21.80
N ASN A 246 -19.72 -14.68 -23.03
CA ASN A 246 -20.62 -15.34 -23.95
C ASN A 246 -19.93 -16.54 -24.59
N CYS A 247 -20.41 -17.75 -24.32
CA CYS A 247 -20.03 -18.97 -25.04
C CYS A 247 -21.23 -19.44 -25.86
N ASP A 248 -21.15 -19.36 -27.19
CA ASP A 248 -22.22 -19.78 -28.10
C ASP A 248 -23.62 -19.21 -27.76
N LEU A 249 -23.70 -17.90 -27.54
CA LEU A 249 -24.91 -17.17 -27.16
C LEU A 249 -25.50 -17.60 -25.81
N VAL A 250 -24.73 -18.33 -24.99
CA VAL A 250 -25.02 -18.58 -23.57
C VAL A 250 -24.22 -17.56 -22.76
N TYR A 251 -24.93 -16.64 -22.11
CA TYR A 251 -24.33 -15.55 -21.36
C TYR A 251 -24.12 -15.97 -19.89
N SER A 252 -23.03 -15.47 -19.29
CA SER A 252 -22.82 -15.61 -17.85
C SER A 252 -23.82 -14.78 -17.03
N THR A 253 -23.73 -14.84 -15.71
CA THR A 253 -24.55 -13.98 -14.82
C THR A 253 -24.21 -12.49 -14.94
N GLY A 254 -22.97 -12.22 -15.32
CA GLY A 254 -22.40 -10.91 -15.55
C GLY A 254 -21.95 -10.23 -14.26
N VAL A 255 -20.82 -9.55 -14.30
CA VAL A 255 -20.22 -8.84 -13.15
C VAL A 255 -20.41 -7.34 -13.33
N VAL A 256 -20.80 -6.66 -12.26
CA VAL A 256 -20.99 -5.20 -12.24
C VAL A 256 -19.71 -4.49 -11.78
N LEU A 257 -19.34 -3.42 -12.46
CA LEU A 257 -18.33 -2.46 -12.06
C LEU A 257 -18.96 -1.07 -11.90
N THR A 258 -18.59 -0.38 -10.83
CA THR A 258 -18.91 1.03 -10.63
C THR A 258 -17.66 1.86 -10.87
N VAL A 259 -17.69 2.75 -11.86
CA VAL A 259 -16.53 3.58 -12.24
C VAL A 259 -16.91 5.05 -12.17
N ALA A 260 -16.07 5.85 -11.52
CA ALA A 260 -16.22 7.30 -11.48
C ALA A 260 -14.97 7.93 -12.14
N PRO A 261 -15.12 8.63 -13.28
CA PRO A 261 -14.08 9.47 -13.84
C PRO A 261 -13.51 10.42 -12.78
N ALA A 262 -12.18 10.52 -12.72
CA ALA A 262 -11.46 11.23 -11.68
C ALA A 262 -11.45 12.74 -11.95
N THR A 263 -12.21 13.53 -11.17
CA THR A 263 -12.23 15.01 -11.25
C THR A 263 -11.46 15.69 -10.12
N THR A 264 -11.44 15.08 -8.92
CA THR A 264 -10.61 15.52 -7.78
C THR A 264 -9.48 14.57 -7.47
N SER A 265 -9.60 13.29 -7.85
CA SER A 265 -8.47 12.38 -7.96
C SER A 265 -7.78 12.53 -9.31
N LEU A 266 -6.53 12.06 -9.41
CA LEU A 266 -5.81 11.95 -10.68
C LEU A 266 -6.37 10.80 -11.51
N TRP A 267 -6.58 9.66 -10.86
CA TRP A 267 -7.24 8.49 -11.39
C TRP A 267 -7.87 7.67 -10.26
N SER A 268 -8.80 6.77 -10.62
CA SER A 268 -9.30 5.71 -9.74
C SER A 268 -9.24 4.37 -10.45
N TYR A 269 -9.08 3.30 -9.69
CA TYR A 269 -9.03 1.93 -10.18
C TYR A 269 -10.11 1.11 -9.47
N SER A 270 -11.11 0.65 -10.21
CA SER A 270 -12.29 -0.06 -9.71
C SER A 270 -12.16 -1.57 -9.82
N MET A 271 -12.55 -2.25 -8.76
CA MET A 271 -12.62 -3.70 -8.60
C MET A 271 -14.04 -4.08 -8.14
N PRO A 272 -14.52 -5.30 -8.42
CA PRO A 272 -15.86 -5.73 -8.03
C PRO A 272 -15.98 -6.09 -6.53
N VAL A 273 -14.90 -5.89 -5.76
CA VAL A 273 -14.70 -6.33 -4.38
C VAL A 273 -13.88 -5.29 -3.65
N ALA A 274 -14.10 -5.14 -2.34
CA ALA A 274 -13.37 -4.24 -1.46
C ALA A 274 -11.84 -4.39 -1.58
N ALA A 275 -11.13 -3.27 -1.66
CA ALA A 275 -9.68 -3.18 -1.72
C ALA A 275 -9.17 -2.34 -0.55
N LEU A 276 -8.87 -2.97 0.58
CA LEU A 276 -8.37 -2.29 1.78
C LEU A 276 -6.86 -2.44 2.00
N THR A 277 -6.16 -3.08 1.08
CA THR A 277 -4.70 -3.16 1.14
C THR A 277 -4.10 -1.77 0.96
N THR A 278 -3.11 -1.42 1.80
CA THR A 278 -2.22 -0.31 1.51
C THR A 278 -1.54 -0.56 0.16
N PRO A 279 -1.62 0.35 -0.82
CA PRO A 279 -0.89 0.18 -2.07
C PRO A 279 0.63 0.24 -1.86
N GLY A 280 1.37 -0.54 -2.64
CA GLY A 280 2.82 -0.45 -2.80
C GLY A 280 3.17 0.27 -4.10
N ILE A 281 4.37 0.86 -4.17
CA ILE A 281 4.89 1.52 -5.38
C ILE A 281 6.18 0.82 -5.76
N ASP A 282 6.25 0.38 -7.01
CA ASP A 282 7.45 -0.17 -7.64
C ASP A 282 8.29 0.94 -8.26
N ASP A 283 9.60 0.72 -8.41
CA ASP A 283 10.53 1.71 -8.97
C ASP A 283 10.38 1.93 -10.49
N GLN A 284 9.54 1.11 -11.14
CA GLN A 284 9.08 1.28 -12.53
C GLN A 284 7.76 2.07 -12.66
N ASN A 285 7.36 2.84 -11.63
CA ASN A 285 6.10 3.59 -11.60
C ASN A 285 4.84 2.72 -11.67
N VAL A 286 4.87 1.51 -11.12
CA VAL A 286 3.69 0.65 -11.01
C VAL A 286 3.17 0.68 -9.58
N VAL A 287 1.89 1.00 -9.41
CA VAL A 287 1.18 0.89 -8.14
C VAL A 287 0.62 -0.52 -8.03
N ILE A 288 1.08 -1.26 -7.03
CA ILE A 288 0.67 -2.64 -6.76
C ILE A 288 -0.27 -2.66 -5.56
N PHE A 289 -1.41 -3.34 -5.70
CA PHE A 289 -2.40 -3.48 -4.64
C PHE A 289 -3.16 -4.79 -4.83
N ALA A 290 -3.90 -5.21 -3.79
CA ALA A 290 -4.65 -6.46 -3.84
C ALA A 290 -6.05 -6.31 -3.24
N ASP A 291 -6.89 -7.31 -3.45
CA ASP A 291 -8.28 -7.31 -3.01
C ASP A 291 -8.66 -8.54 -2.17
N ASN A 292 -9.87 -8.49 -1.61
CA ASN A 292 -10.40 -9.57 -0.77
C ASN A 292 -10.78 -10.84 -1.56
N ASN A 293 -10.67 -10.85 -2.90
CA ASN A 293 -10.85 -12.05 -3.72
C ASN A 293 -9.49 -12.70 -4.10
N GLY A 294 -8.39 -12.29 -3.48
CA GLY A 294 -7.07 -12.88 -3.73
C GLY A 294 -6.42 -12.43 -5.03
N LYS A 295 -6.83 -11.28 -5.57
CA LYS A 295 -6.25 -10.75 -6.80
C LYS A 295 -5.19 -9.71 -6.50
N VAL A 296 -4.10 -9.73 -7.27
CA VAL A 296 -3.06 -8.69 -7.24
C VAL A 296 -3.11 -7.93 -8.56
N HIS A 297 -3.21 -6.61 -8.45
CA HIS A 297 -3.36 -5.67 -9.55
C HIS A 297 -2.12 -4.80 -9.66
N GLY A 298 -1.82 -4.37 -10.89
CA GLY A 298 -0.80 -3.37 -11.19
C GLY A 298 -1.38 -2.28 -12.05
N ALA A 299 -1.25 -1.03 -11.60
CA ALA A 299 -1.71 0.13 -12.34
C ALA A 299 -0.56 1.12 -12.55
N ASP A 300 -0.53 1.76 -13.72
CA ASP A 300 0.40 2.85 -14.00
C ASP A 300 0.22 3.96 -12.95
N ALA A 301 1.30 4.40 -12.31
CA ALA A 301 1.23 5.45 -11.29
C ALA A 301 0.66 6.76 -11.85
N THR A 302 0.82 7.02 -13.15
CA THR A 302 0.41 8.28 -13.81
C THR A 302 -1.03 8.33 -14.27
N SER A 303 -1.52 7.25 -14.86
CA SER A 303 -2.83 7.20 -15.50
C SER A 303 -3.76 6.19 -14.83
N GLY A 304 -3.24 5.27 -14.03
CA GLY A 304 -3.97 4.17 -13.41
C GLY A 304 -4.40 3.10 -14.41
N THR A 305 -3.86 3.08 -15.63
CA THR A 305 -4.16 2.01 -16.60
C THR A 305 -3.59 0.68 -16.14
N LEU A 306 -4.20 -0.44 -16.55
CA LEU A 306 -3.70 -1.78 -16.23
C LEU A 306 -2.31 -1.99 -16.85
N GLU A 307 -1.32 -2.31 -16.02
CA GLU A 307 0.07 -2.55 -16.47
C GLU A 307 0.31 -4.01 -16.87
N PHE A 308 -0.29 -4.95 -16.15
CA PHE A 308 -0.14 -6.37 -16.42
C PHE A 308 -1.45 -7.14 -16.15
N PRO A 309 -1.65 -8.33 -16.75
CA PRO A 309 -2.82 -9.16 -16.45
C PRO A 309 -2.95 -9.45 -14.97
N VAL A 310 -4.11 -9.12 -14.38
CA VAL A 310 -4.37 -9.30 -12.94
C VAL A 310 -4.02 -10.72 -12.52
N PHE A 311 -3.24 -10.83 -11.46
CA PHE A 311 -2.90 -12.13 -10.89
C PHE A 311 -4.13 -12.71 -10.17
N THR A 312 -4.54 -13.92 -10.53
CA THR A 312 -5.75 -14.56 -10.00
C THR A 312 -5.52 -15.93 -9.35
N GLN A 313 -4.26 -16.29 -9.01
CA GLN A 313 -3.97 -17.64 -8.51
C GLN A 313 -4.11 -17.77 -6.98
N ALA A 314 -4.26 -16.67 -6.23
CA ALA A 314 -4.52 -16.78 -4.80
C ALA A 314 -5.99 -17.12 -4.55
N GLY A 315 -6.22 -18.07 -3.64
CA GLY A 315 -7.54 -18.55 -3.24
C GLY A 315 -8.14 -17.81 -2.05
N GLY A 316 -7.37 -16.96 -1.36
CA GLY A 316 -7.81 -16.22 -0.19
C GLY A 316 -7.58 -14.70 -0.29
N ALA A 317 -8.28 -13.94 0.55
CA ALA A 317 -8.12 -12.50 0.63
C ALA A 317 -6.67 -12.08 0.91
N ILE A 318 -6.22 -11.02 0.27
CA ILE A 318 -4.94 -10.38 0.53
C ILE A 318 -5.26 -9.01 1.15
N GLN A 319 -4.84 -8.79 2.39
CA GLN A 319 -5.24 -7.61 3.18
C GLN A 319 -4.06 -6.76 3.65
N ALA A 320 -2.85 -7.32 3.64
CA ALA A 320 -1.64 -6.58 3.93
C ALA A 320 -1.06 -5.93 2.67
N ARG A 321 -0.24 -4.90 2.88
CA ARG A 321 0.57 -4.28 1.83
C ARG A 321 1.48 -5.33 1.17
N PRO A 322 1.40 -5.56 -0.15
CA PRO A 322 2.42 -6.34 -0.85
C PRO A 322 3.80 -5.71 -0.67
N THR A 323 4.79 -6.51 -0.27
CA THR A 323 6.17 -6.01 -0.14
C THR A 323 6.86 -6.03 -1.49
N ILE A 324 7.33 -4.87 -1.95
CA ILE A 324 7.93 -4.72 -3.27
C ILE A 324 9.43 -4.52 -3.12
N ILE A 325 10.22 -5.35 -3.82
CA ILE A 325 11.67 -5.27 -3.85
C ILE A 325 12.13 -5.08 -5.30
N PRO A 326 12.89 -4.03 -5.61
CA PRO A 326 13.49 -3.85 -6.93
C PRO A 326 14.44 -5.00 -7.32
N ALA A 327 14.52 -5.27 -8.62
CA ALA A 327 15.40 -6.27 -9.21
C ALA A 327 16.87 -6.07 -8.82
N ALA A 328 17.28 -4.81 -8.65
CA ALA A 328 18.65 -4.45 -8.26
C ALA A 328 19.06 -4.99 -6.87
N TYR A 329 18.09 -5.29 -6.00
CA TYR A 329 18.34 -5.81 -4.66
C TYR A 329 17.85 -7.25 -4.46
N SER A 330 16.95 -7.75 -5.32
CA SER A 330 16.38 -9.09 -5.21
C SER A 330 17.18 -10.14 -5.97
N GLN A 331 17.45 -11.27 -5.34
CA GLN A 331 18.03 -12.44 -6.01
C GLN A 331 17.08 -13.12 -7.03
N THR A 332 15.83 -12.65 -7.13
CA THR A 332 14.92 -13.10 -8.19
C THR A 332 15.27 -12.53 -9.57
N ASN A 333 16.12 -11.48 -9.62
CA ASN A 333 16.46 -10.71 -10.82
C ASN A 333 15.28 -10.02 -11.51
N VAL A 334 14.15 -9.86 -10.81
CA VAL A 334 12.98 -9.09 -11.26
C VAL A 334 12.51 -8.18 -10.14
N ASN A 335 11.75 -7.14 -10.48
CA ASN A 335 10.99 -6.42 -9.47
C ASN A 335 9.92 -7.36 -8.94
N VAL A 336 10.00 -7.67 -7.65
CA VAL A 336 9.19 -8.72 -7.04
C VAL A 336 8.26 -8.13 -5.99
N ALA A 337 6.97 -8.43 -6.10
CA ALA A 337 6.00 -8.22 -5.04
C ALA A 337 5.75 -9.53 -4.28
N TYR A 338 5.82 -9.50 -2.96
CA TYR A 338 5.43 -10.60 -2.09
C TYR A 338 4.06 -10.31 -1.48
N ALA A 339 3.06 -11.11 -1.86
CA ALA A 339 1.69 -11.01 -1.37
C ALA A 339 1.34 -12.19 -0.47
N SER A 340 1.00 -11.91 0.78
CA SER A 340 0.52 -12.87 1.77
C SER A 340 -1.00 -13.01 1.69
N SER A 341 -1.48 -14.21 1.41
CA SER A 341 -2.90 -14.51 1.25
C SER A 341 -3.44 -15.37 2.39
N GLN A 342 -4.74 -15.18 2.63
CA GLN A 342 -5.47 -15.93 3.64
C GLN A 342 -5.65 -17.42 3.33
N ASP A 343 -5.37 -17.85 2.09
CA ASP A 343 -5.26 -19.27 1.74
C ASP A 343 -4.03 -19.97 2.36
N GLY A 344 -3.14 -19.21 3.03
CA GLY A 344 -1.92 -19.72 3.66
C GLY A 344 -0.66 -19.58 2.80
N TYR A 345 -0.74 -18.84 1.69
CA TYR A 345 0.34 -18.73 0.73
C TYR A 345 0.95 -17.33 0.69
N VAL A 346 2.25 -17.32 0.41
CA VAL A 346 2.99 -16.19 -0.10
C VAL A 346 3.18 -16.40 -1.59
N TYR A 347 2.75 -15.42 -2.35
CA TYR A 347 2.95 -15.34 -3.79
C TYR A 347 4.05 -14.32 -4.06
N ALA A 348 5.10 -14.76 -4.75
CA ALA A 348 6.10 -13.86 -5.32
C ALA A 348 5.73 -13.58 -6.77
N LEU A 349 5.54 -12.31 -7.13
CA LEU A 349 5.09 -11.90 -8.46
C LEU A 349 6.08 -10.95 -9.10
N ASN A 350 6.32 -11.12 -10.39
CA ASN A 350 7.04 -10.12 -11.18
C ASN A 350 6.09 -8.93 -11.42
N THR A 351 6.42 -7.75 -10.90
CA THR A 351 5.58 -6.54 -11.00
C THR A 351 5.53 -5.94 -12.41
N ALA A 352 6.43 -6.34 -13.32
CA ALA A 352 6.41 -5.91 -14.72
C ALA A 352 5.47 -6.75 -15.59
N THR A 353 5.15 -7.99 -15.18
CA THR A 353 4.39 -8.93 -16.03
C THR A 353 3.19 -9.58 -15.34
N GLY A 354 3.04 -9.43 -14.02
CA GLY A 354 2.02 -10.12 -13.22
C GLY A 354 2.24 -11.62 -13.06
N ALA A 355 3.33 -12.17 -13.63
CA ALA A 355 3.62 -13.59 -13.59
C ALA A 355 4.07 -14.02 -12.19
N SER A 356 3.63 -15.21 -11.77
CA SER A 356 4.15 -15.87 -10.58
C SER A 356 5.63 -16.21 -10.78
N VAL A 357 6.49 -15.74 -9.88
CA VAL A 357 7.89 -16.17 -9.76
C VAL A 357 7.92 -17.50 -9.01
N TRP A 358 7.23 -17.55 -7.88
CA TRP A 358 6.98 -18.76 -7.11
C TRP A 358 5.80 -18.54 -6.15
N SER A 359 5.21 -19.64 -5.69
CA SER A 359 4.32 -19.68 -4.53
C SER A 359 4.73 -20.84 -3.64
N ASN A 360 4.58 -20.72 -2.32
CA ASN A 360 4.86 -21.84 -1.43
C ASN A 360 3.80 -22.95 -1.65
N PRO A 361 4.13 -24.25 -1.59
CA PRO A 361 3.17 -25.32 -1.87
C PRO A 361 2.20 -25.63 -0.70
N THR A 362 1.03 -26.21 -1.02
CA THR A 362 -0.07 -26.57 -0.09
C THR A 362 0.14 -27.84 0.74
N ALA A 363 0.93 -28.79 0.23
CA ALA A 363 0.81 -30.19 0.66
C ALA A 363 1.61 -30.47 1.94
N CYS A 364 0.98 -30.25 3.09
CA CYS A 364 1.48 -30.61 4.41
C CYS A 364 0.79 -31.88 4.96
N SER A 365 0.11 -32.66 4.11
CA SER A 365 -0.50 -33.94 4.47
C SER A 365 0.36 -35.11 4.01
N GLY A 366 0.83 -35.89 4.99
CA GLY A 366 1.21 -37.31 4.91
C GLY A 366 1.92 -37.82 3.64
N THR A 367 3.18 -38.23 3.82
CA THR A 367 3.98 -39.16 2.97
C THR A 367 4.73 -38.61 1.74
N GLY A 368 4.67 -37.31 1.42
CA GLY A 368 5.49 -36.69 0.37
C GLY A 368 6.58 -35.75 0.88
N THR A 369 7.77 -35.78 0.29
CA THR A 369 9.07 -35.18 0.66
C THR A 369 9.14 -33.64 0.82
N ARG A 370 8.03 -32.90 0.86
CA ARG A 370 8.02 -31.43 1.01
C ARG A 370 7.22 -31.01 2.24
N SER A 371 7.86 -30.27 3.14
CA SER A 371 7.21 -29.62 4.27
C SER A 371 6.88 -28.16 3.90
N CYS A 372 5.75 -27.61 4.34
CA CYS A 372 5.25 -26.29 3.93
C CYS A 372 4.69 -25.48 5.11
N VAL A 373 4.24 -24.24 4.85
CA VAL A 373 3.36 -23.50 5.78
C VAL A 373 2.03 -24.26 5.84
N PRO A 374 1.54 -24.72 7.02
CA PRO A 374 0.33 -25.52 7.10
C PRO A 374 -0.87 -24.82 6.47
N GLY A 375 -1.51 -25.49 5.51
CA GLY A 375 -2.65 -25.01 4.72
C GLY A 375 -3.98 -24.92 5.48
N SER A 376 -3.97 -24.54 6.75
CA SER A 376 -5.19 -24.23 7.51
C SER A 376 -5.18 -22.78 7.98
N ASN A 377 -5.43 -21.89 7.02
CA ASN A 377 -5.94 -20.53 7.12
C ASN A 377 -5.07 -19.43 7.78
N ASN A 378 -4.86 -18.41 6.94
CA ASN A 378 -4.76 -16.98 7.23
C ASN A 378 -3.35 -16.41 7.48
N LEU A 379 -2.55 -16.18 6.42
CA LEU A 379 -1.54 -15.12 6.53
C LEU A 379 -2.30 -13.77 6.49
N GLN A 380 -2.24 -13.03 7.59
CA GLN A 380 -2.96 -11.76 7.74
C GLN A 380 -2.02 -10.56 7.61
N GLY A 381 -0.86 -10.63 8.27
CA GLY A 381 0.20 -9.65 8.13
C GLY A 381 0.98 -9.83 6.84
N GLY A 382 1.64 -8.77 6.39
CA GLY A 382 2.44 -8.78 5.17
C GLY A 382 3.71 -9.62 5.31
N ALA A 383 4.41 -9.77 4.19
CA ALA A 383 5.76 -10.32 4.19
C ALA A 383 6.79 -9.27 4.65
N ALA A 384 7.91 -9.72 5.18
CA ALA A 384 9.12 -8.92 5.34
C ALA A 384 10.30 -9.66 4.71
N VAL A 385 11.32 -8.96 4.23
CA VAL A 385 12.38 -9.61 3.44
C VAL A 385 13.76 -9.26 3.97
N TRP A 386 14.58 -10.28 4.23
CA TRP A 386 16.02 -10.15 4.40
C TRP A 386 16.69 -10.24 3.02
N LEU A 387 17.38 -9.18 2.63
CA LEU A 387 18.07 -9.09 1.36
C LEU A 387 19.56 -9.29 1.55
N GLN A 388 20.11 -10.30 0.87
CA GLN A 388 21.54 -10.59 0.87
C GLN A 388 22.35 -9.43 0.24
N ALA A 389 21.73 -8.66 -0.66
CA ALA A 389 22.31 -7.46 -1.25
C ALA A 389 22.55 -6.33 -0.23
N ILE A 390 21.74 -6.26 0.85
CA ILE A 390 21.91 -5.26 1.92
C ILE A 390 22.91 -5.77 2.96
N ARG A 391 22.72 -7.00 3.44
CA ARG A 391 23.62 -7.63 4.40
C ARG A 391 23.72 -9.12 4.13
N GLN A 392 24.91 -9.57 3.72
CA GLN A 392 25.19 -10.99 3.55
C GLN A 392 25.16 -11.71 4.90
N LEU A 393 24.30 -12.71 5.00
CA LEU A 393 24.10 -13.50 6.22
C LEU A 393 23.67 -14.93 5.86
N PRO A 394 24.39 -15.97 6.31
CA PRO A 394 23.99 -17.34 6.05
C PRO A 394 22.77 -17.68 6.91
N ILE A 395 21.63 -17.93 6.26
CA ILE A 395 20.37 -18.34 6.87
C ILE A 395 20.26 -19.83 6.70
N CYS A 396 20.25 -20.60 7.79
CA CYS A 396 20.37 -22.06 7.75
C CYS A 396 21.57 -22.56 6.94
N GLY A 397 22.68 -21.82 6.96
CA GLY A 397 23.89 -22.16 6.22
C GLY A 397 23.88 -21.79 4.73
N VAL A 398 22.84 -21.11 4.24
CA VAL A 398 22.72 -20.71 2.82
C VAL A 398 22.59 -19.19 2.66
N TYR A 399 23.12 -18.64 1.57
CA TYR A 399 23.07 -17.22 1.24
C TYR A 399 21.93 -16.95 0.26
N VAL A 400 20.71 -16.88 0.80
CA VAL A 400 19.52 -16.60 0.02
C VAL A 400 18.71 -15.48 0.66
N ASP A 401 18.05 -14.67 -0.17
CA ASP A 401 17.02 -13.76 0.32
C ASP A 401 15.97 -14.58 1.08
N ALA A 402 15.53 -14.08 2.22
CA ALA A 402 14.57 -14.79 3.05
C ALA A 402 13.30 -13.98 3.25
N VAL A 403 12.15 -14.60 3.00
CA VAL A 403 10.83 -13.97 3.17
C VAL A 403 10.21 -14.44 4.48
N PHE A 404 9.85 -13.50 5.35
CA PHE A 404 9.32 -13.77 6.68
C PHE A 404 7.83 -13.48 6.74
N VAL A 405 7.07 -14.44 7.28
CA VAL A 405 5.62 -14.34 7.50
C VAL A 405 5.21 -15.03 8.79
N GLY A 406 4.10 -14.59 9.38
CA GLY A 406 3.48 -15.20 10.54
C GLY A 406 2.12 -15.80 10.23
N SER A 407 1.82 -16.97 10.79
CA SER A 407 0.52 -17.63 10.62
C SER A 407 -0.55 -17.14 11.60
N ARG A 408 -1.83 -17.23 11.21
CA ARG A 408 -2.99 -16.88 12.04
C ARG A 408 -4.01 -18.01 12.16
N ILE A 409 -3.73 -18.99 13.00
CA ILE A 409 -4.68 -20.05 13.37
C ILE A 409 -5.69 -19.49 14.39
N SER A 410 -6.81 -18.97 13.89
CA SER A 410 -7.83 -18.29 14.71
C SER A 410 -8.40 -19.19 15.80
N GLY A 411 -8.58 -18.65 17.01
CA GLY A 411 -9.10 -19.41 18.15
C GLY A 411 -8.13 -20.41 18.77
N ASN A 412 -6.90 -20.54 18.25
CA ASN A 412 -5.85 -21.41 18.78
C ASN A 412 -4.65 -20.59 19.27
N ASN A 413 -4.21 -20.84 20.50
CA ASN A 413 -3.04 -20.23 21.12
C ASN A 413 -1.77 -21.09 21.01
N THR A 414 -1.83 -22.18 20.24
CA THR A 414 -0.74 -23.11 19.96
C THR A 414 -0.60 -23.34 18.44
N GLY A 415 0.58 -23.72 17.97
CA GLY A 415 0.80 -24.08 16.56
C GLY A 415 0.99 -22.90 15.59
N ASN A 416 0.70 -21.65 16.00
CA ASN A 416 1.11 -20.49 15.20
C ASN A 416 2.63 -20.45 15.10
N SER A 417 3.12 -20.06 13.92
CA SER A 417 4.53 -20.07 13.61
C SER A 417 4.97 -18.82 12.85
N VAL A 418 6.24 -18.49 13.01
CA VAL A 418 6.99 -17.59 12.14
C VAL A 418 7.82 -18.45 11.18
N TYR A 419 7.79 -18.11 9.90
CA TYR A 419 8.52 -18.81 8.85
C TYR A 419 9.57 -17.89 8.24
N ALA A 420 10.69 -18.46 7.82
CA ALA A 420 11.59 -17.87 6.85
C ALA A 420 11.56 -18.72 5.59
N LEU A 421 11.12 -18.18 4.47
CA LEU A 421 11.00 -18.87 3.19
C LEU A 421 12.22 -18.59 2.32
N ASN A 422 12.63 -19.55 1.50
CA ASN A 422 13.59 -19.32 0.42
C ASN A 422 13.00 -18.31 -0.57
N GLY A 423 13.52 -17.09 -0.57
CA GLY A 423 13.06 -15.98 -1.40
C GLY A 423 13.62 -15.93 -2.81
N GLY A 424 14.63 -16.77 -3.12
CA GLY A 424 15.28 -16.83 -4.42
C GLY A 424 14.49 -17.60 -5.48
N THR A 425 15.12 -17.91 -6.61
CA THR A 425 14.53 -18.66 -7.74
C THR A 425 15.09 -20.06 -7.92
N THR A 426 16.11 -20.42 -7.14
CA THR A 426 16.77 -21.72 -7.22
C THR A 426 16.64 -22.51 -5.91
N PRO A 427 16.60 -23.86 -5.97
CA PRO A 427 16.67 -24.69 -4.77
C PRO A 427 18.00 -24.50 -4.04
N VAL A 428 17.95 -24.55 -2.70
CA VAL A 428 19.14 -24.47 -1.83
C VAL A 428 19.19 -25.67 -0.89
N THR A 429 20.37 -26.02 -0.38
CA THR A 429 20.53 -27.17 0.55
C THR A 429 20.72 -26.66 1.97
N SER A 430 19.81 -26.99 2.89
CA SER A 430 19.91 -26.59 4.30
C SER A 430 21.17 -27.14 4.95
N GLY A 431 21.88 -26.29 5.69
CA GLY A 431 23.00 -26.66 6.55
C GLY A 431 22.58 -27.40 7.83
N GLY A 432 21.30 -27.33 8.22
CA GLY A 432 20.78 -27.99 9.43
C GLY A 432 20.97 -27.21 10.74
N GLY A 433 20.50 -27.82 11.83
CA GLY A 433 20.59 -27.29 13.20
C GLY A 433 19.47 -26.33 13.59
N ASN A 434 19.29 -26.11 14.90
CA ASN A 434 18.32 -25.14 15.44
C ASN A 434 16.88 -25.37 14.90
N LYS A 435 16.20 -24.32 14.42
CA LYS A 435 14.88 -24.41 13.79
C LYS A 435 14.94 -24.60 12.27
N CYS A 436 16.13 -24.78 11.71
CA CYS A 436 16.32 -25.07 10.30
C CYS A 436 15.86 -26.48 9.95
N ARG A 437 15.51 -26.68 8.68
CA ARG A 437 15.35 -28.04 8.14
C ARG A 437 16.62 -28.86 8.33
N ALA A 438 16.47 -30.17 8.47
CA ALA A 438 17.59 -31.09 8.63
C ALA A 438 18.68 -30.88 7.57
N SER A 439 19.93 -31.06 7.98
CA SER A 439 21.09 -30.90 7.09
C SER A 439 20.96 -31.77 5.84
N GLY A 440 21.30 -31.23 4.68
CA GLY A 440 21.16 -31.92 3.39
C GLY A 440 19.77 -31.85 2.76
N THR A 441 18.77 -31.26 3.44
CA THR A 441 17.43 -31.07 2.86
C THR A 441 17.45 -30.02 1.77
N VAL A 442 16.94 -30.36 0.58
CA VAL A 442 16.72 -29.38 -0.50
C VAL A 442 15.47 -28.54 -0.19
N VAL A 443 15.62 -27.23 -0.22
CA VAL A 443 14.59 -26.22 0.04
C VAL A 443 14.31 -25.49 -1.25
N GLN A 444 13.12 -25.70 -1.81
CA GLN A 444 12.69 -25.04 -3.05
C GLN A 444 12.38 -23.56 -2.80
N PRO A 445 12.35 -22.70 -3.83
CA PRO A 445 11.75 -21.38 -3.73
C PRO A 445 10.35 -21.44 -3.08
N GLY A 446 10.10 -20.56 -2.12
CA GLY A 446 8.85 -20.53 -1.33
C GLY A 446 8.77 -21.56 -0.19
N ASP A 447 9.60 -22.60 -0.16
CA ASP A 447 9.67 -23.51 1.00
C ASP A 447 10.38 -22.82 2.18
N TYR A 448 9.99 -23.19 3.40
CA TYR A 448 10.65 -22.64 4.59
C TYR A 448 12.08 -23.18 4.77
N LEU A 449 13.03 -22.28 5.03
CA LEU A 449 14.38 -22.56 5.50
C LEU A 449 14.35 -23.01 6.97
N TRP A 450 13.61 -22.26 7.80
CA TRP A 450 13.33 -22.57 9.20
C TRP A 450 11.89 -22.20 9.59
N GLN A 451 11.43 -22.82 10.69
CA GLN A 451 10.10 -22.58 11.27
C GLN A 451 10.20 -22.46 12.80
N PHE A 452 9.72 -21.34 13.35
CA PHE A 452 9.55 -21.17 14.80
C PHE A 452 8.08 -21.33 15.17
N THR A 453 7.72 -22.47 15.75
CA THR A 453 6.34 -22.80 16.16
C THR A 453 6.15 -22.59 17.66
N GLY A 454 5.10 -21.89 18.07
CA GLY A 454 4.72 -21.77 19.48
C GLY A 454 4.17 -23.07 20.07
N ALA A 455 4.40 -23.27 21.38
CA ALA A 455 4.03 -24.47 22.13
C ALA A 455 4.66 -25.79 21.60
N SER A 456 5.84 -25.71 20.99
CA SER A 456 6.55 -26.86 20.39
C SER A 456 8.03 -26.88 20.77
N GLY A 457 8.53 -28.02 21.26
CA GLY A 457 9.95 -28.17 21.61
C GLY A 457 10.44 -27.16 22.65
N GLY A 458 9.63 -26.91 23.68
CA GLY A 458 9.93 -25.99 24.78
C GLY A 458 9.68 -24.50 24.47
N THR A 459 9.12 -24.16 23.30
CA THR A 459 8.73 -22.78 22.99
C THR A 459 7.48 -22.36 23.77
N PRO A 460 7.39 -21.09 24.20
CA PRO A 460 6.16 -20.55 24.78
C PRO A 460 5.01 -20.60 23.77
N ASN A 461 3.78 -20.55 24.28
CA ASN A 461 2.59 -20.45 23.46
C ASN A 461 2.66 -19.20 22.57
N MET A 462 2.25 -19.33 21.31
CA MET A 462 2.17 -18.23 20.35
C MET A 462 0.75 -18.18 19.81
N ALA A 463 0.06 -17.07 20.08
CA ALA A 463 -1.28 -16.84 19.57
C ALA A 463 -1.20 -16.31 18.11
N PRO A 464 -2.35 -16.06 17.45
CA PRO A 464 -2.37 -15.67 16.06
C PRO A 464 -1.54 -14.40 15.76
N ILE A 465 -0.84 -14.40 14.62
CA ILE A 465 -0.01 -13.27 14.16
C ILE A 465 -0.78 -12.48 13.09
N ASN A 466 -1.10 -11.23 13.39
CA ASN A 466 -1.81 -10.32 12.47
C ASN A 466 -0.88 -9.26 11.85
N SER A 467 0.33 -9.11 12.38
CA SER A 467 1.27 -8.06 11.99
C SER A 467 2.20 -8.46 10.86
N THR A 468 2.65 -7.45 10.13
CA THR A 468 3.82 -7.58 9.25
C THR A 468 5.08 -7.64 10.11
N PRO A 469 5.95 -8.66 9.95
CA PRO A 469 7.24 -8.71 10.64
C PRO A 469 8.14 -7.50 10.31
N TYR A 470 9.07 -7.16 11.20
CA TYR A 470 10.11 -6.16 10.96
C TYR A 470 11.49 -6.80 10.92
N ILE A 471 12.30 -6.47 9.91
CA ILE A 471 13.67 -6.96 9.75
C ILE A 471 14.66 -5.95 10.34
N ASP A 472 15.38 -6.38 11.36
CA ASP A 472 16.45 -5.61 11.98
C ASP A 472 17.80 -6.11 11.43
N TYR A 473 18.24 -5.41 10.38
CA TYR A 473 19.51 -5.69 9.73
C TYR A 473 20.72 -5.45 10.62
N ASN A 474 20.63 -4.62 11.67
CA ASN A 474 21.77 -4.34 12.54
C ASN A 474 22.02 -5.50 13.51
N ASN A 475 20.94 -6.10 14.03
CA ASN A 475 21.00 -7.14 15.05
C ASN A 475 20.80 -8.57 14.51
N ASN A 476 20.60 -8.76 13.20
CA ASN A 476 20.34 -10.07 12.58
C ASN A 476 19.09 -10.78 13.13
N VAL A 477 18.03 -10.00 13.37
CA VAL A 477 16.78 -10.53 13.94
C VAL A 477 15.57 -10.09 13.14
N VAL A 478 14.51 -10.87 13.25
CA VAL A 478 13.17 -10.51 12.84
C VAL A 478 12.33 -10.30 14.09
N TRP A 479 11.61 -9.19 14.10
CA TRP A 479 10.66 -8.82 15.15
C TRP A 479 9.24 -9.14 14.68
N VAL A 480 8.48 -9.81 15.53
CA VAL A 480 7.09 -10.19 15.24
C VAL A 480 6.23 -9.91 16.45
N THR A 481 5.01 -9.42 16.23
CA THR A 481 4.00 -9.32 17.27
C THR A 481 2.93 -10.40 17.08
N SER A 482 2.39 -10.92 18.18
CA SER A 482 1.30 -11.90 18.14
C SER A 482 0.23 -11.51 19.16
N ASN A 483 -0.97 -12.02 18.99
CA ASN A 483 -1.99 -11.89 20.03
C ASN A 483 -1.53 -12.55 21.34
N ALA A 484 -2.26 -12.29 22.42
CA ALA A 484 -2.03 -12.93 23.71
C ALA A 484 -3.37 -13.42 24.26
N ALA A 485 -3.55 -14.75 24.32
CA ALA A 485 -4.81 -15.40 24.71
C ALA A 485 -5.19 -15.16 26.18
N ASN A 486 -4.20 -14.89 27.04
CA ASN A 486 -4.37 -14.70 28.49
C ASN A 486 -3.89 -13.32 28.98
N GLY A 487 -3.96 -12.29 28.12
CA GLY A 487 -3.47 -10.94 28.47
C GLY A 487 -1.96 -10.89 28.69
N LEU A 488 -1.49 -10.42 29.86
CA LEU A 488 -0.06 -10.17 30.17
C LEU A 488 0.76 -11.41 30.57
N THR A 489 0.18 -12.61 30.52
CA THR A 489 0.86 -13.84 30.98
C THR A 489 1.55 -14.60 29.86
N GLN A 490 1.32 -14.20 28.61
CA GLN A 490 1.86 -14.81 27.41
C GLN A 490 2.69 -13.79 26.61
N PRO A 491 3.80 -14.22 25.97
CA PRO A 491 4.53 -13.33 25.09
C PRO A 491 3.72 -12.93 23.85
N SER A 492 3.88 -11.68 23.47
CA SER A 492 3.22 -11.06 22.31
C SER A 492 4.16 -10.22 21.45
N LEU A 493 5.41 -10.03 21.88
CA LEU A 493 6.50 -9.52 21.04
C LEU A 493 7.62 -10.55 21.05
N TRP A 494 8.18 -10.83 19.87
CA TRP A 494 9.18 -11.87 19.65
C TRP A 494 10.36 -11.29 18.88
N LYS A 495 11.58 -11.57 19.33
CA LYS A 495 12.84 -11.25 18.66
C LYS A 495 13.53 -12.56 18.30
N ILE A 496 13.50 -12.91 17.02
CA ILE A 496 13.96 -14.21 16.51
C ILE A 496 15.21 -14.00 15.66
N ASN A 497 16.25 -14.79 15.88
CA ASN A 497 17.48 -14.77 15.10
C ASN A 497 17.20 -15.26 13.67
N VAL A 498 17.53 -14.41 12.69
CA VAL A 498 17.27 -14.65 11.27
C VAL A 498 18.02 -15.88 10.75
N GLN A 499 19.19 -16.20 11.28
CA GLN A 499 20.02 -17.29 10.76
C GLN A 499 19.53 -18.66 11.17
N THR A 500 18.99 -18.75 12.39
CA THR A 500 18.77 -20.03 13.09
C THR A 500 17.30 -20.32 13.37
N GLY A 501 16.44 -19.31 13.27
CA GLY A 501 15.04 -19.37 13.69
C GLY A 501 14.85 -19.54 15.20
N MET A 502 15.91 -19.45 16.00
CA MET A 502 15.84 -19.47 17.47
C MET A 502 15.46 -18.09 18.01
N LEU A 503 15.06 -18.00 19.27
CA LEU A 503 14.99 -16.71 19.94
C LEU A 503 16.38 -16.06 20.00
N ALA A 504 16.44 -14.73 20.06
CA ALA A 504 17.71 -13.99 20.02
C ALA A 504 18.71 -14.35 21.14
N ASN A 505 18.23 -14.89 22.26
CA ASN A 505 19.04 -15.44 23.35
C ASN A 505 19.68 -16.81 23.05
N GLY A 506 19.46 -17.37 21.85
CA GLY A 506 19.98 -18.67 21.42
C GLY A 506 19.21 -19.88 21.93
N THR A 507 18.05 -19.69 22.58
CA THR A 507 17.24 -20.78 23.17
C THR A 507 15.82 -20.83 22.59
N THR A 508 15.04 -21.83 22.99
CA THR A 508 13.61 -21.91 22.64
C THR A 508 12.71 -21.22 23.67
N ALA A 509 13.24 -20.80 24.83
CA ALA A 509 12.49 -20.19 25.91
C ALA A 509 12.82 -18.69 26.07
N CYS A 510 11.91 -17.89 26.62
CA CYS A 510 12.15 -16.46 26.86
C CYS A 510 13.27 -16.17 27.89
N GLY A 511 13.67 -17.18 28.68
CA GLY A 511 14.60 -17.05 29.80
C GLY A 511 13.92 -16.54 31.08
N THR A 512 14.68 -16.46 32.18
CA THR A 512 14.27 -15.86 33.47
C THR A 512 15.09 -14.58 33.70
N GLY A 513 14.46 -13.40 33.73
CA GLY A 513 15.15 -12.09 33.86
C GLY A 513 14.57 -11.01 32.95
N ALA A 514 15.26 -9.87 32.79
CA ALA A 514 14.89 -8.86 31.79
C ALA A 514 14.95 -9.50 30.39
N SER A 515 13.78 -9.76 29.80
CA SER A 515 13.71 -10.51 28.56
C SER A 515 14.37 -9.72 27.42
N THR A 516 15.30 -10.35 26.72
CA THR A 516 15.93 -9.81 25.50
C THR A 516 15.39 -10.45 24.22
N SER A 517 14.39 -11.34 24.34
CA SER A 517 13.94 -12.18 23.22
C SER A 517 12.44 -12.34 23.06
N CYS A 518 11.65 -12.23 24.13
CA CYS A 518 10.19 -12.22 24.02
C CYS A 518 9.49 -11.54 25.21
N TRP A 519 8.48 -10.71 24.96
CA TRP A 519 7.87 -9.84 25.96
C TRP A 519 6.37 -10.05 26.04
N ASN A 520 5.84 -10.01 27.26
CA ASN A 520 4.41 -10.07 27.53
C ASN A 520 3.83 -8.66 27.55
N LEU A 521 3.53 -8.11 26.38
CA LEU A 521 2.99 -6.75 26.27
C LEU A 521 1.45 -6.72 26.40
N GLY A 522 0.80 -7.89 26.32
CA GLY A 522 -0.64 -8.01 26.12
C GLY A 522 -0.98 -8.24 24.65
N HIS A 523 -2.27 -8.29 24.32
CA HIS A 523 -2.71 -8.60 22.97
C HIS A 523 -2.28 -7.49 22.00
N THR A 524 -1.70 -7.85 20.85
CA THR A 524 -1.18 -6.89 19.87
C THR A 524 -1.55 -7.30 18.46
N ASP A 525 -2.28 -6.43 17.75
CA ASP A 525 -2.49 -6.54 16.30
C ASP A 525 -1.55 -5.62 15.50
N SER A 526 -0.82 -4.74 16.17
CA SER A 526 0.05 -3.75 15.54
C SER A 526 1.38 -4.35 15.12
N SER A 527 1.85 -3.99 13.92
CA SER A 527 3.22 -4.28 13.51
C SER A 527 4.25 -3.58 14.41
N PRO A 528 5.38 -4.23 14.72
CA PRO A 528 6.48 -3.58 15.44
C PRO A 528 7.11 -2.50 14.56
N SER A 529 7.31 -1.31 15.14
CA SER A 529 7.90 -0.16 14.43
C SER A 529 9.21 0.25 15.09
N PRO A 530 10.37 0.21 14.39
CA PRO A 530 11.64 0.64 14.97
C PRO A 530 11.70 2.15 15.15
N SER A 531 12.41 2.63 16.17
CA SER A 531 12.88 4.01 16.19
C SER A 531 13.86 4.28 15.05
N GLY A 532 14.03 5.56 14.68
CA GLY A 532 14.92 5.94 13.57
C GLY A 532 16.36 5.44 13.67
N ASP A 533 16.89 5.36 14.89
CA ASP A 533 18.22 4.82 15.18
C ASP A 533 18.26 3.31 15.43
N GLY A 534 17.12 2.63 15.38
CA GLY A 534 16.99 1.19 15.63
C GLY A 534 17.32 0.76 17.06
N THR A 535 17.34 1.69 18.03
CA THR A 535 17.63 1.36 19.44
C THR A 535 16.40 0.93 20.23
N TRP A 536 15.20 1.23 19.74
CA TRP A 536 13.92 0.88 20.34
C TRP A 536 12.95 0.29 19.31
N ILE A 537 12.04 -0.58 19.79
CA ILE A 537 10.89 -1.07 19.04
C ILE A 537 9.61 -0.59 19.71
N TYR A 538 8.75 0.08 18.95
CA TYR A 538 7.43 0.53 19.38
C TYR A 538 6.35 -0.48 19.05
N VAL A 539 5.50 -0.77 20.03
CA VAL A 539 4.37 -1.71 19.90
C VAL A 539 3.13 -1.15 20.58
N GLY A 540 2.06 -1.00 19.80
CA GLY A 540 0.73 -0.70 20.31
C GLY A 540 -0.03 -1.96 20.69
N THR A 541 -0.68 -1.94 21.86
CA THR A 541 -1.51 -3.07 22.34
C THR A 541 -3.01 -2.81 22.19
N ASN A 542 -3.77 -3.88 22.21
CA ASN A 542 -5.22 -3.89 22.18
C ASN A 542 -5.78 -3.76 23.60
N CYS A 543 -6.99 -3.23 23.72
CA CYS A 543 -7.78 -3.37 24.94
C CYS A 543 -8.28 -4.81 25.14
N ILE A 544 -8.31 -5.29 26.39
CA ILE A 544 -8.79 -6.64 26.74
C ILE A 544 -9.58 -6.59 28.07
N PRO A 545 -10.74 -7.27 28.18
CA PRO A 545 -11.60 -7.76 27.09
C PRO A 545 -12.26 -6.58 26.35
N ALA A 546 -13.03 -6.87 25.29
CA ALA A 546 -13.79 -5.86 24.54
C ALA A 546 -14.56 -4.95 25.51
N GLY A 547 -14.18 -3.67 25.59
CA GLY A 547 -14.78 -2.68 26.50
C GLY A 547 -13.88 -2.14 27.63
N CYS A 548 -12.59 -2.50 27.73
CA CYS A 548 -11.60 -1.91 28.68
C CYS A 548 -11.95 -2.00 30.19
N ALA A 549 -12.86 -2.87 30.61
CA ALA A 549 -13.26 -2.92 32.02
C ALA A 549 -12.09 -3.23 32.99
N THR A 550 -11.02 -3.88 32.51
CA THR A 550 -9.89 -4.35 33.36
C THR A 550 -8.49 -3.96 32.85
N GLN A 551 -8.29 -3.64 31.57
CA GLN A 551 -6.99 -3.23 31.02
C GLN A 551 -7.11 -2.26 29.83
N ALA A 552 -6.44 -1.11 29.94
CA ALA A 552 -6.27 -0.14 28.84
C ALA A 552 -5.24 -0.64 27.81
N ALA A 553 -5.44 -0.28 26.54
CA ALA A 553 -4.40 -0.34 25.52
C ALA A 553 -3.18 0.54 25.91
N THR A 554 -1.99 0.09 25.56
CA THR A 554 -0.72 0.76 25.89
C THR A 554 0.17 0.89 24.66
N LEU A 555 1.00 1.94 24.65
CA LEU A 555 2.13 2.05 23.73
C LEU A 555 3.40 1.66 24.48
N ASN A 556 4.13 0.69 23.96
CA ASN A 556 5.34 0.16 24.57
C ASN A 556 6.54 0.49 23.71
N ALA A 557 7.63 0.96 24.32
CA ALA A 557 8.95 1.06 23.71
C ALA A 557 9.87 0.02 24.35
N VAL A 558 10.38 -0.91 23.55
CA VAL A 558 11.25 -2.00 24.00
C VAL A 558 12.67 -1.75 23.54
N SER A 559 13.63 -1.69 24.47
CA SER A 559 15.04 -1.49 24.14
C SER A 559 15.58 -2.70 23.39
N VAL A 560 16.17 -2.48 22.21
CA VAL A 560 16.70 -3.54 21.36
C VAL A 560 17.88 -4.27 22.03
N ALA A 561 18.75 -3.53 22.73
CA ALA A 561 19.93 -4.08 23.41
C ALA A 561 19.63 -4.55 24.83
N GLY A 562 18.93 -3.73 25.64
CA GLY A 562 18.73 -3.98 27.07
C GLY A 562 17.46 -4.76 27.42
N GLY A 563 16.51 -4.88 26.50
CA GLY A 563 15.22 -5.57 26.73
C GLY A 563 14.25 -4.84 27.66
N THR A 564 14.65 -3.70 28.22
CA THR A 564 13.80 -2.86 29.08
C THR A 564 12.57 -2.37 28.32
N VAL A 565 11.40 -2.47 28.96
CA VAL A 565 10.13 -1.97 28.43
C VAL A 565 9.77 -0.67 29.13
N GLN A 566 9.55 0.39 28.35
CA GLN A 566 8.93 1.62 28.79
C GLN A 566 7.49 1.62 28.28
N THR A 567 6.53 1.83 29.18
CA THR A 567 5.10 1.73 28.84
C THR A 567 4.41 3.06 29.06
N TYR A 568 3.74 3.55 28.02
CA TYR A 568 2.79 4.64 28.12
C TYR A 568 1.36 4.08 28.21
N ASN A 569 0.66 4.45 29.27
CA ASN A 569 -0.74 4.12 29.49
C ASN A 569 -1.60 5.40 29.38
N PRO A 570 -2.41 5.57 28.31
CA PRO A 570 -3.30 6.71 28.15
C PRO A 570 -4.53 6.68 29.09
N GLY A 571 -4.72 5.62 29.89
CA GLY A 571 -5.84 5.46 30.81
C GLY A 571 -7.12 4.93 30.15
N THR A 572 -8.13 4.64 30.99
CA THR A 572 -9.46 4.11 30.60
C THR A 572 -10.58 5.16 30.64
N ALA A 573 -10.33 6.38 31.13
CA ALA A 573 -11.34 7.42 31.35
C ALA A 573 -11.23 8.59 30.36
N GLY A 574 -12.36 9.28 30.10
CA GLY A 574 -12.45 10.52 29.33
C GLY A 574 -12.87 10.34 27.86
N SER A 575 -12.85 11.43 27.08
CA SER A 575 -13.09 11.46 25.62
C SER A 575 -12.06 10.67 24.79
N ASN A 576 -11.13 10.00 25.47
CA ASN A 576 -10.01 9.27 24.90
C ASN A 576 -10.39 7.86 24.45
N GLY A 577 -11.59 7.40 24.77
CA GLY A 577 -12.11 6.07 24.40
C GLY A 577 -11.34 4.92 25.06
N THR A 578 -11.80 3.69 24.75
CA THR A 578 -11.32 2.41 25.28
C THR A 578 -10.58 1.60 24.20
N GLY A 579 -10.14 2.25 23.12
CA GLY A 579 -9.68 1.59 21.91
C GLY A 579 -8.28 1.04 21.91
N HIS A 580 -8.06 0.16 20.94
CA HIS A 580 -6.75 -0.37 20.55
C HIS A 580 -5.80 0.75 20.13
N ILE A 581 -4.52 0.63 20.47
CA ILE A 581 -3.46 1.49 19.90
C ILE A 581 -2.88 0.76 18.69
N LYS A 582 -3.00 1.38 17.52
CA LYS A 582 -2.57 0.83 16.23
C LYS A 582 -1.57 1.74 15.53
N ASN A 583 -0.79 1.13 14.63
CA ASN A 583 0.08 1.79 13.66
C ASN A 583 0.99 2.87 14.27
N PRO A 584 1.83 2.54 15.28
CA PRO A 584 2.82 3.48 15.77
C PRO A 584 3.79 3.85 14.65
N TYR A 585 3.90 5.15 14.36
CA TYR A 585 4.69 5.73 13.29
C TYR A 585 5.69 6.74 13.89
N PRO A 586 6.96 6.35 14.02
CA PRO A 586 8.00 7.27 14.47
C PRO A 586 8.36 8.27 13.37
N MET A 587 8.49 9.53 13.76
CA MET A 587 8.76 10.66 12.85
C MET A 587 10.25 10.93 12.68
N LEU A 588 11.10 10.49 13.63
CA LEU A 588 12.53 10.71 13.54
C LEU A 588 13.23 9.48 12.99
N SER A 589 14.11 9.73 12.03
CA SER A 589 14.97 8.73 11.38
C SER A 589 16.40 8.72 11.95
N THR A 590 16.68 9.49 13.01
CA THR A 590 18.01 9.66 13.60
C THR A 590 18.03 9.33 15.08
N SER A 591 19.23 9.34 15.68
CA SER A 591 19.41 9.13 17.12
C SER A 591 18.70 10.17 17.99
N PHE A 592 18.16 9.73 19.12
CA PHE A 592 17.50 10.55 20.12
C PHE A 592 17.89 10.12 21.54
N GLY A 593 17.37 10.80 22.56
CA GLY A 593 17.69 10.55 23.97
C GLY A 593 18.98 11.19 24.46
N THR A 594 19.74 11.85 23.59
CA THR A 594 20.89 12.69 23.98
C THR A 594 20.42 14.04 24.49
N GLN A 595 21.02 14.53 25.57
CA GLN A 595 20.79 15.88 26.10
C GLN A 595 21.97 16.79 25.72
N SER A 596 21.69 17.93 25.11
CA SER A 596 22.70 18.96 24.84
C SER A 596 23.08 19.73 26.11
N SER A 597 24.11 20.58 26.05
CA SER A 597 24.51 21.45 27.17
C SER A 597 23.47 22.52 27.56
N GLY A 598 22.39 22.68 26.78
CA GLY A 598 21.28 23.60 27.05
C GLY A 598 20.83 24.40 25.82
N VAL A 599 19.60 24.92 25.88
CA VAL A 599 19.01 25.73 24.79
C VAL A 599 19.45 27.19 24.87
N THR A 600 20.14 27.67 23.83
CA THR A 600 20.71 29.03 23.77
C THR A 600 20.15 29.84 22.62
N TYR A 601 19.73 31.08 22.91
CA TYR A 601 19.34 32.06 21.90
C TYR A 601 20.54 32.46 21.04
N VAL A 602 20.37 32.47 19.72
CA VAL A 602 21.44 32.75 18.75
C VAL A 602 21.27 34.13 18.13
N ASN A 603 20.13 34.40 17.51
CA ASN A 603 19.77 35.70 16.93
C ASN A 603 18.28 35.79 16.62
N SER A 604 17.80 36.99 16.28
CA SER A 604 16.44 37.21 15.80
C SER A 604 16.36 38.46 14.93
N LYS A 605 15.26 38.54 14.18
CA LYS A 605 14.86 39.72 13.41
C LYS A 605 13.36 39.68 13.16
N SER A 606 12.75 40.82 12.93
CA SER A 606 11.36 40.93 12.51
C SER A 606 11.18 41.96 11.40
N THR A 607 10.04 41.89 10.73
CA THR A 607 9.65 42.80 9.66
C THR A 607 8.15 43.05 9.74
N ALA A 608 7.75 44.30 9.53
CA ALA A 608 6.37 44.72 9.44
C ALA A 608 6.02 44.94 7.96
N GLN A 609 5.07 44.19 7.45
CA GLN A 609 4.60 44.28 6.08
C GLN A 609 3.29 45.09 6.05
N SER A 610 3.44 46.41 5.89
CA SER A 610 2.39 47.40 6.11
C SER A 610 1.43 47.64 4.93
N SER A 611 1.80 47.21 3.73
CA SER A 611 0.92 47.11 2.55
C SER A 611 0.20 45.75 2.55
N ASN A 612 -0.75 45.48 1.65
CA ASN A 612 -1.26 44.13 1.47
C ASN A 612 -0.29 43.33 0.58
N SER A 613 0.04 42.09 0.96
CA SER A 613 0.94 41.19 0.22
C SER A 613 0.51 39.74 0.44
N THR A 614 0.87 38.87 -0.49
CA THR A 614 0.70 37.41 -0.39
C THR A 614 1.83 36.73 0.37
N SER A 615 2.84 37.49 0.81
CA SER A 615 3.96 36.96 1.59
C SER A 615 4.59 38.01 2.52
N CYS A 616 5.32 37.50 3.50
CA CYS A 616 6.09 38.28 4.44
C CYS A 616 7.44 37.60 4.70
N ALA A 617 8.52 38.31 4.39
CA ALA A 617 9.89 37.77 4.39
C ALA A 617 10.75 38.47 5.44
N VAL A 618 11.55 37.68 6.16
CA VAL A 618 12.51 38.15 7.17
C VAL A 618 13.90 37.69 6.76
N ASP A 619 14.78 38.64 6.44
CA ASP A 619 16.18 38.36 6.12
C ASP A 619 17.06 38.36 7.37
N MET A 620 17.43 37.16 7.84
CA MET A 620 18.29 36.94 9.01
C MET A 620 19.78 37.23 8.77
N GLY A 621 20.15 37.80 7.61
CA GLY A 621 21.51 38.18 7.24
C GLY A 621 21.99 39.45 7.96
N ALA A 622 22.40 40.47 7.19
CA ALA A 622 22.83 41.74 7.78
C ALA A 622 21.66 42.39 8.56
N GLY A 623 21.88 42.66 9.85
CA GLY A 623 20.88 43.29 10.73
C GLY A 623 20.01 42.34 11.55
N ALA A 624 20.25 41.02 11.55
CA ALA A 624 19.82 40.20 12.67
C ALA A 624 20.65 40.55 13.91
N SER A 625 20.06 40.42 15.11
CA SER A 625 20.75 40.76 16.37
C SER A 625 20.83 39.54 17.29
N PRO A 626 22.02 39.02 17.60
CA PRO A 626 23.34 39.27 16.98
C PRO A 626 23.41 38.87 15.48
N THR A 627 24.33 39.48 14.71
CA THR A 627 24.41 39.26 13.25
C THR A 627 25.12 37.95 12.91
N ASN A 628 24.37 36.85 12.88
CA ASN A 628 24.90 35.50 12.67
C ASN A 628 24.23 34.71 11.52
N GLY A 629 23.35 35.31 10.72
CA GLY A 629 22.68 34.58 9.62
C GLY A 629 21.78 33.44 10.12
N LEU A 630 21.43 32.52 9.22
CA LEU A 630 20.89 31.20 9.58
C LEU A 630 22.05 30.20 9.72
N THR A 631 22.05 29.37 10.76
CA THR A 631 23.08 28.34 10.99
C THR A 631 22.43 26.96 10.85
N ALA A 632 23.05 26.06 10.09
CA ALA A 632 22.54 24.70 9.90
C ALA A 632 22.50 23.95 11.24
N GLY A 633 21.45 23.14 11.44
CA GLY A 633 21.21 22.39 12.68
C GLY A 633 20.59 23.19 13.82
N ASN A 634 20.58 24.53 13.75
CA ASN A 634 19.85 25.34 14.71
C ASN A 634 18.34 25.26 14.46
N THR A 635 17.57 25.47 15.52
CA THR A 635 16.11 25.57 15.44
C THR A 635 15.71 27.03 15.28
N VAL A 636 14.81 27.31 14.33
CA VAL A 636 14.14 28.61 14.24
C VAL A 636 12.70 28.51 14.70
N ILE A 637 12.24 29.58 15.35
CA ILE A 637 10.84 29.83 15.69
C ILE A 637 10.40 31.07 14.92
N VAL A 638 9.31 30.94 14.17
CA VAL A 638 8.71 32.02 13.38
C VAL A 638 7.39 32.38 14.02
N SER A 639 7.19 33.65 14.36
CA SER A 639 5.93 34.20 14.84
C SER A 639 5.31 35.09 13.78
N LEU A 640 4.05 34.83 13.45
CA LEU A 640 3.26 35.62 12.52
C LEU A 640 2.14 36.29 13.29
N ALA A 641 2.01 37.61 13.21
CA ALA A 641 0.84 38.34 13.68
C ALA A 641 0.04 38.87 12.48
N LEU A 642 -1.28 38.70 12.52
CA LEU A 642 -2.18 38.93 11.38
C LEU A 642 -3.48 39.62 11.84
N PRO A 643 -4.09 40.52 11.03
CA PRO A 643 -5.41 41.08 11.27
C PRO A 643 -6.51 40.12 10.77
N VAL A 644 -7.63 39.95 11.48
CA VAL A 644 -8.73 39.06 11.01
C VAL A 644 -9.70 39.82 10.09
N ALA A 645 -9.61 39.52 8.79
CA ALA A 645 -10.72 39.63 7.86
C ALA A 645 -10.82 38.39 6.95
N ALA A 646 -9.68 37.84 6.47
CA ALA A 646 -9.52 36.49 5.92
C ALA A 646 -8.02 36.21 5.70
N TYR A 647 -7.35 35.45 6.57
CA TYR A 647 -5.95 35.04 6.36
C TYR A 647 -5.85 33.51 6.30
N LYS A 648 -4.98 33.03 5.41
CA LYS A 648 -4.59 31.61 5.29
C LYS A 648 -3.07 31.57 5.15
N THR A 649 -2.34 31.25 6.22
CA THR A 649 -0.92 30.90 6.08
C THR A 649 -0.84 29.53 5.39
N VAL A 650 -0.28 29.49 4.18
CA VAL A 650 -0.16 28.26 3.38
C VAL A 650 1.10 27.50 3.78
N ASN A 651 2.22 28.20 3.93
CA ASN A 651 3.48 27.61 4.35
C ASN A 651 4.44 28.67 4.90
N VAL A 652 5.48 28.17 5.55
CA VAL A 652 6.71 28.92 5.83
C VAL A 652 7.84 28.16 5.14
N THR A 653 8.73 28.89 4.47
CA THR A 653 9.87 28.35 3.74
C THR A 653 11.11 29.16 4.02
N ASP A 654 12.28 28.59 3.73
CA ASP A 654 13.52 29.33 3.64
C ASP A 654 14.27 28.97 2.35
N ASN A 655 15.32 29.72 2.05
CA ASN A 655 16.17 29.48 0.89
C ASN A 655 17.13 28.28 1.06
N ARG A 656 16.96 27.46 2.10
CA ARG A 656 17.79 26.28 2.40
C ARG A 656 17.02 24.96 2.26
N GLY A 657 15.71 25.03 2.05
CA GLY A 657 14.85 23.84 1.98
C GLY A 657 14.54 23.23 3.34
N SER A 658 14.59 24.03 4.42
CA SER A 658 14.19 23.56 5.74
C SER A 658 12.69 23.27 5.79
N ILE A 659 12.31 22.21 6.53
CA ILE A 659 10.91 21.82 6.69
C ILE A 659 10.33 22.55 7.89
N TYR A 660 9.34 23.43 7.63
CA TYR A 660 8.64 24.17 8.66
C TYR A 660 7.34 23.49 9.04
N SER A 661 7.10 23.37 10.35
CA SER A 661 5.87 22.82 10.90
C SER A 661 5.16 23.86 11.75
N ARG A 662 3.83 23.91 11.64
CA ARG A 662 3.02 24.82 12.45
C ARG A 662 2.93 24.23 13.85
N ARG A 663 3.34 24.99 14.85
CA ARG A 663 3.36 24.54 16.25
C ARG A 663 2.11 24.93 16.99
N ARG A 664 1.72 26.21 16.88
CA ARG A 664 0.57 26.78 17.58
C ARG A 664 -0.08 27.89 16.78
N PHE A 665 -1.37 28.08 17.04
CA PHE A 665 -2.17 29.11 16.41
C PHE A 665 -3.30 29.52 17.37
N LEU A 666 -3.58 30.82 17.46
CA LEU A 666 -4.71 31.35 18.20
C LEU A 666 -5.21 32.64 17.53
N PHE A 667 -6.51 32.90 17.64
CA PHE A 667 -7.13 34.12 17.11
C PHE A 667 -8.15 34.70 18.10
N ALA A 668 -8.40 36.00 17.97
CA ALA A 668 -9.44 36.75 18.65
C ALA A 668 -10.02 37.79 17.67
N THR A 669 -11.10 38.48 18.05
CA THR A 669 -11.71 39.51 17.20
C THR A 669 -10.69 40.57 16.79
N GLY A 670 -10.40 40.68 15.48
CA GLY A 670 -9.44 41.66 14.94
C GLY A 670 -7.96 41.24 14.92
N LEU A 671 -7.57 40.08 15.50
CA LEU A 671 -6.17 39.68 15.64
C LEU A 671 -5.91 38.16 15.65
N ALA A 672 -4.76 37.75 15.14
CA ALA A 672 -4.29 36.36 15.19
C ALA A 672 -2.77 36.25 15.36
N VAL A 673 -2.32 35.14 15.92
CA VAL A 673 -0.91 34.77 16.06
C VAL A 673 -0.66 33.30 15.71
N GLU A 674 0.40 33.03 14.96
CA GLU A 674 0.88 31.68 14.62
C GLU A 674 2.34 31.51 15.00
N LEU A 675 2.70 30.32 15.50
CA LEU A 675 4.07 29.88 15.67
C LEU A 675 4.39 28.72 14.74
N TRP A 676 5.49 28.84 14.03
CA TRP A 676 6.08 27.82 13.18
C TRP A 676 7.50 27.54 13.63
N SER A 677 8.02 26.36 13.30
CA SER A 677 9.41 26.02 13.59
C SER A 677 10.04 25.17 12.49
N ALA A 678 11.35 25.26 12.34
CA ALA A 678 12.15 24.33 11.55
C ALA A 678 13.51 24.08 12.21
N THR A 679 14.10 22.94 11.91
CA THR A 679 15.56 22.76 12.03
C THR A 679 16.18 23.20 10.72
N ILE A 680 17.12 24.14 10.77
CA ILE A 680 17.69 24.75 9.58
C ILE A 680 18.55 23.75 8.82
N ALA A 681 18.22 23.55 7.55
CA ALA A 681 18.97 22.70 6.63
C ALA A 681 20.37 23.27 6.32
N THR A 682 21.27 22.41 5.84
CA THR A 682 22.55 22.82 5.29
C THR A 682 22.35 23.63 4.01
N GLY A 683 23.17 24.67 3.78
CA GLY A 683 23.11 25.47 2.55
C GLY A 683 23.37 26.95 2.79
N SER A 684 23.24 27.74 1.72
CA SER A 684 23.34 29.20 1.74
C SER A 684 21.96 29.85 1.71
N GLY A 685 21.83 31.02 2.33
CA GLY A 685 20.57 31.76 2.38
C GLY A 685 20.22 32.15 3.81
N THR A 686 19.49 33.26 3.93
CA THR A 686 19.16 33.91 5.21
C THR A 686 17.70 34.33 5.32
N VAL A 687 16.92 34.19 4.24
CA VAL A 687 15.54 34.67 4.19
C VAL A 687 14.59 33.55 4.58
N VAL A 688 13.70 33.86 5.52
CA VAL A 688 12.54 33.03 5.87
C VAL A 688 11.29 33.74 5.37
N THR A 689 10.45 33.05 4.63
CA THR A 689 9.25 33.60 3.98
C THR A 689 8.01 32.85 4.42
N ALA A 690 7.06 33.58 5.01
CA ALA A 690 5.70 33.10 5.21
C ALA A 690 4.84 33.47 3.99
N SER A 691 4.08 32.50 3.47
CA SER A 691 3.21 32.68 2.31
C SER A 691 1.74 32.57 2.71
N PHE A 692 0.91 33.47 2.19
CA PHE A 692 -0.52 33.56 2.48
C PHE A 692 -1.41 33.08 1.31
N GLY A 693 -0.80 32.44 0.31
CA GLY A 693 -1.51 31.94 -0.87
C GLY A 693 -2.09 33.06 -1.73
N ALA A 694 -3.34 32.90 -2.19
CA ALA A 694 -4.06 33.92 -2.95
C ALA A 694 -4.57 35.09 -2.07
N TYR A 695 -4.46 34.98 -0.75
CA TYR A 695 -4.92 36.02 0.17
C TYR A 695 -3.82 37.07 0.36
N SER A 696 -4.17 38.34 0.12
CA SER A 696 -3.27 39.47 0.33
C SER A 696 -3.63 40.16 1.64
N THR A 697 -2.72 40.18 2.62
CA THR A 697 -2.96 40.75 3.96
C THR A 697 -1.80 41.61 4.44
N LYS A 698 -1.98 42.34 5.54
CA LYS A 698 -0.90 42.97 6.32
C LYS A 698 -0.44 42.00 7.39
N SER A 699 0.83 42.04 7.76
CA SER A 699 1.38 41.07 8.73
C SER A 699 2.66 41.56 9.39
N THR A 700 2.91 41.11 10.62
CA THR A 700 4.27 41.18 11.19
C THR A 700 4.84 39.79 11.26
N CYS A 701 6.07 39.62 10.77
CA CYS A 701 6.80 38.36 10.86
C CYS A 701 8.03 38.56 11.71
N ALA A 702 8.25 37.64 12.64
CA ALA A 702 9.40 37.61 13.51
C ALA A 702 10.03 36.23 13.44
N VAL A 703 11.36 36.17 13.44
CA VAL A 703 12.12 34.92 13.43
C VAL A 703 13.15 34.99 14.55
N ALA A 704 13.22 33.95 15.38
CA ALA A 704 14.23 33.77 16.40
C ALA A 704 14.90 32.40 16.24
N GLN A 705 16.22 32.35 16.36
CA GLN A 705 17.04 31.17 16.19
C GLN A 705 17.64 30.74 17.52
N TYR A 706 17.69 29.43 17.74
CA TYR A 706 18.18 28.78 18.95
C TYR A 706 19.10 27.60 18.60
N SER A 707 20.14 27.43 19.39
CA SER A 707 21.06 26.28 19.32
C SER A 707 20.81 25.33 20.49
N GLY A 708 21.24 24.08 20.34
CA GLY A 708 21.12 23.06 21.38
C GLY A 708 19.70 22.53 21.60
N VAL A 709 18.75 22.82 20.72
CA VAL A 709 17.38 22.30 20.78
C VAL A 709 17.37 20.86 20.26
N GLY A 710 17.04 19.92 21.13
CA GLY A 710 16.79 18.52 20.76
C GLY A 710 15.31 18.24 20.42
N ALA A 711 14.37 18.98 21.02
CA ALA A 711 12.95 18.78 20.76
C ALA A 711 12.12 20.04 21.04
N ILE A 712 10.91 20.09 20.47
CA ILE A 712 9.92 21.14 20.72
C ILE A 712 8.64 20.49 21.21
N ASN A 713 8.06 20.98 22.31
CA ASN A 713 6.77 20.54 22.81
C ASN A 713 5.69 21.61 22.62
N ASN A 714 4.53 21.12 22.19
CA ASN A 714 3.32 21.90 21.98
C ASN A 714 2.25 21.67 23.06
N SER A 715 2.27 20.56 23.84
CA SER A 715 1.31 20.00 24.87
C SER A 715 -0.18 19.91 24.55
N VAL A 716 -0.81 18.73 24.72
CA VAL A 716 -2.27 18.46 24.55
C VAL A 716 -3.11 18.75 25.78
N VAL A 717 -2.51 18.61 26.97
CA VAL A 717 -3.26 18.23 28.16
C VAL A 717 -3.77 19.50 28.85
N ALA A 718 -5.04 19.80 28.63
CA ALA A 718 -5.80 20.94 29.16
C ALA A 718 -5.52 22.31 28.53
N LEU A 719 -6.64 22.92 28.10
CA LEU A 719 -6.80 24.27 27.60
C LEU A 719 -6.15 25.29 28.56
N GLY A 720 -5.20 26.08 28.08
CA GLY A 720 -4.54 27.09 28.91
C GLY A 720 -3.45 27.90 28.23
N PHE A 721 -3.67 28.40 27.01
CA PHE A 721 -3.00 29.62 26.56
C PHE A 721 -4.00 30.77 26.72
N THR A 722 -3.61 31.82 27.43
CA THR A 722 -4.51 32.89 27.84
C THR A 722 -4.98 33.69 26.62
N ALA A 723 -6.28 33.55 26.33
CA ALA A 723 -7.01 34.32 25.32
C ALA A 723 -7.15 35.79 25.75
N SER A 724 -6.97 36.68 24.76
CA SER A 724 -7.60 38.00 24.66
C SER A 724 -7.96 38.69 25.98
N GLY A 725 -7.09 39.58 26.43
CA GLY A 725 -7.40 40.58 27.45
C GLY A 725 -7.32 42.00 26.89
N SER A 726 -7.98 42.95 27.55
CA SER A 726 -7.69 44.38 27.41
C SER A 726 -6.75 44.79 28.54
N GLY A 727 -5.45 44.87 28.27
CA GLY A 727 -4.47 45.16 29.29
C GLY A 727 -3.12 45.57 28.72
N THR A 728 -2.28 46.18 29.57
CA THR A 728 -0.93 46.58 29.19
C THR A 728 0.07 45.45 29.31
N THR A 729 -0.18 44.39 30.09
CA THR A 729 0.76 43.27 30.23
C THR A 729 0.07 41.95 29.92
N ALA A 730 0.62 41.22 28.96
CA ALA A 730 0.27 39.85 28.61
C ALA A 730 1.27 38.89 29.24
N SER A 731 0.81 37.80 29.83
CA SER A 731 1.69 36.79 30.45
C SER A 731 1.27 35.40 30.01
N LEU A 732 2.26 34.59 29.64
CA LEU A 732 2.11 33.19 29.25
C LEU A 732 3.05 32.36 30.13
N ALA A 733 2.48 31.46 30.94
CA ALA A 733 3.25 30.51 31.74
C ALA A 733 3.22 29.14 31.08
N TRP A 734 4.37 28.45 31.05
CA TRP A 734 4.48 27.13 30.44
C TRP A 734 5.46 26.19 31.16
N PRO A 735 5.09 24.91 31.39
CA PRO A 735 3.73 24.40 31.28
C PRO A 735 2.91 24.79 32.52
N THR A 736 1.60 24.53 32.54
CA THR A 736 0.75 24.77 33.73
C THR A 736 1.27 23.94 34.92
N ALA A 737 1.20 24.50 36.13
CA ALA A 737 1.69 23.87 37.36
C ALA A 737 1.20 22.40 37.50
N GLY A 738 2.13 21.48 37.74
CA GLY A 738 1.84 20.05 37.94
C GLY A 738 2.14 19.14 36.73
N THR A 739 2.53 19.68 35.58
CA THR A 739 2.97 18.87 34.42
C THR A 739 4.50 18.77 34.36
N PRO A 740 5.08 17.56 34.46
CA PRO A 740 6.53 17.41 34.39
C PRO A 740 7.04 17.64 32.96
N THR A 741 7.98 18.58 32.81
CA THR A 741 8.77 18.75 31.58
C THR A 741 9.70 17.54 31.40
N LEU A 742 10.09 17.22 30.16
CA LEU A 742 11.11 16.19 29.92
C LEU A 742 12.54 16.67 30.25
N ASP A 743 12.70 17.97 30.49
CA ASP A 743 14.00 18.64 30.56
C ASP A 743 14.08 19.60 31.75
N THR A 744 15.25 19.66 32.38
CA THR A 744 15.60 20.60 33.46
C THR A 744 16.27 21.89 32.94
N ASN A 745 16.57 21.95 31.64
CA ASN A 745 17.17 23.08 30.93
C ASN A 745 16.29 23.51 29.74
N ASN A 746 15.01 23.78 30.01
CA ASN A 746 14.03 24.18 29.02
C ASN A 746 13.99 25.70 28.79
N ARG A 747 13.59 26.10 27.58
CA ARG A 747 13.33 27.50 27.20
C ARG A 747 11.95 27.60 26.58
N VAL A 748 11.14 28.52 27.07
CA VAL A 748 9.81 28.81 26.52
C VAL A 748 9.93 29.99 25.59
N VAL A 749 9.42 29.84 24.38
CA VAL A 749 9.39 30.89 23.35
C VAL A 749 7.94 31.21 23.04
N ALA A 750 7.59 32.49 23.19
CA ALA A 750 6.25 33.02 23.01
C ALA A 750 6.19 33.98 21.82
N GLY A 751 5.13 33.87 21.03
CA GLY A 751 4.72 34.86 20.05
C GLY A 751 3.55 35.66 20.58
N PHE A 752 3.65 36.99 20.59
CA PHE A 752 2.56 37.89 20.96
C PHE A 752 2.14 38.74 19.76
N ALA A 753 0.85 39.06 19.73
CA ALA A 753 0.24 39.99 18.80
C ALA A 753 -0.64 40.98 19.58
N TYR A 754 -0.64 42.25 19.20
CA TYR A 754 -1.57 43.28 19.70
C TYR A 754 -2.26 44.00 18.54
N ALA A 755 -3.54 44.33 18.69
CA ALA A 755 -4.36 45.03 17.68
C ALA A 755 -4.09 46.55 17.61
N VAL A 756 -2.93 46.98 18.11
CA VAL A 756 -2.50 48.38 18.21
C VAL A 756 -1.01 48.48 17.95
N ALA A 757 -0.59 49.61 17.38
CA ALA A 757 0.82 49.92 17.20
C ALA A 757 1.46 50.25 18.56
N GLY A 758 2.67 49.76 18.81
CA GLY A 758 3.41 50.10 20.02
C GLY A 758 4.68 49.26 20.21
N ALA A 759 5.45 49.63 21.23
CA ALA A 759 6.67 48.94 21.61
C ALA A 759 6.38 47.86 22.65
N PHE A 760 7.13 46.77 22.59
CA PHE A 760 7.10 45.69 23.57
C PHE A 760 8.26 45.84 24.55
N THR A 761 7.99 45.64 25.84
CA THR A 761 9.02 45.50 26.88
C THR A 761 8.77 44.23 27.68
N ALA A 762 9.81 43.46 27.98
CA ALA A 762 9.66 42.27 28.82
C ALA A 762 9.43 42.67 30.28
N SER A 763 8.42 42.10 30.92
CA SER A 763 8.29 42.12 32.39
C SER A 763 8.88 40.87 33.03
N LEU A 764 8.83 39.72 32.33
CA LEU A 764 9.51 38.46 32.68
C LEU A 764 10.07 37.85 31.39
N GLY A 765 11.34 37.48 31.41
CA GLY A 765 12.06 36.96 30.23
C GLY A 765 12.72 38.06 29.40
N SER A 766 12.75 37.90 28.08
CA SER A 766 13.38 38.83 27.15
C SER A 766 12.59 38.94 25.84
N VAL A 767 12.27 40.17 25.43
CA VAL A 767 11.80 40.46 24.06
C VAL A 767 13.00 40.28 23.13
N ARG A 768 12.92 39.30 22.21
CA ARG A 768 13.98 39.04 21.24
C ARG A 768 13.90 39.97 20.05
N THR A 769 12.69 40.14 19.51
CA THR A 769 12.43 41.05 18.40
C THR A 769 10.96 41.41 18.36
N SER A 770 10.62 42.58 17.84
CA SER A 770 9.24 43.02 17.63
C SER A 770 9.11 43.89 16.38
N ALA A 771 7.92 43.87 15.78
CA ALA A 771 7.57 44.74 14.67
C ALA A 771 6.22 45.40 14.95
N THR A 772 6.05 46.64 14.48
CA THR A 772 4.82 47.40 14.68
C THR A 772 4.42 48.09 13.39
N MET A 773 3.11 48.19 13.16
CA MET A 773 2.48 48.96 12.11
C MET A 773 1.13 49.49 12.60
N THR A 774 0.48 50.36 11.82
CA THR A 774 -0.85 50.87 12.17
C THR A 774 -1.86 49.72 12.35
N GLY A 775 -2.41 49.60 13.56
CA GLY A 775 -3.45 48.62 13.91
C GLY A 775 -2.95 47.20 14.19
N LEU A 776 -1.64 46.95 14.17
CA LEU A 776 -1.06 45.63 14.43
C LEU A 776 0.39 45.74 14.91
N SER A 777 0.73 44.99 15.94
CA SER A 777 2.11 44.77 16.35
C SER A 777 2.32 43.33 16.81
N GLY A 778 3.54 42.83 16.70
CA GLY A 778 3.87 41.46 17.08
C GLY A 778 5.30 41.32 17.56
N ALA A 779 5.54 40.37 18.45
CA ALA A 779 6.83 40.13 19.08
C ALA A 779 7.12 38.63 19.26
N ILE A 780 8.40 38.29 19.32
CA ILE A 780 8.88 37.04 19.91
C ILE A 780 9.57 37.37 21.23
N GLU A 781 9.18 36.65 22.26
CA GLU A 781 9.78 36.68 23.58
C GLU A 781 10.21 35.28 23.99
N ASP A 782 11.19 35.20 24.87
CA ASP A 782 11.53 33.93 25.50
C ASP A 782 11.89 34.09 26.97
N ASN A 783 11.84 32.98 27.69
CA ASN A 783 12.36 32.85 29.04
C ASN A 783 12.82 31.41 29.24
N GLY A 784 13.72 31.15 30.18
CA GLY A 784 14.24 29.81 30.43
C GLY A 784 14.49 29.53 31.89
N THR A 785 14.70 28.26 32.21
CA THR A 785 15.17 27.85 33.54
C THR A 785 16.70 27.95 33.60
N SER A 786 17.23 28.38 34.74
CA SER A 786 18.65 28.33 35.05
C SER A 786 18.94 27.11 35.92
N GLY A 787 19.21 25.97 35.28
CA GLY A 787 19.88 24.79 35.85
C GLY A 787 19.27 24.19 37.12
N GLY A 788 18.37 23.21 36.95
CA GLY A 788 18.27 22.09 37.92
C GLY A 788 16.89 21.59 38.30
N ALA A 789 15.80 22.32 38.02
CA ALA A 789 14.46 21.89 38.39
C ALA A 789 13.46 22.07 37.23
N LYS A 790 12.58 21.07 37.06
CA LYS A 790 11.41 21.15 36.18
C LYS A 790 10.46 22.22 36.72
N ALA A 791 10.42 23.39 36.10
CA ALA A 791 9.62 24.52 36.56
C ALA A 791 8.77 25.10 35.42
N ALA A 792 7.62 25.67 35.80
CA ALA A 792 6.85 26.52 34.90
C ALA A 792 7.65 27.80 34.62
N VAL A 793 7.80 28.12 33.34
CA VAL A 793 8.50 29.31 32.86
C VAL A 793 7.47 30.29 32.34
N THR A 794 7.45 31.49 32.92
CA THR A 794 6.55 32.56 32.49
C THR A 794 7.28 33.56 31.62
N THR A 795 6.76 33.82 30.43
CA THR A 795 7.14 34.94 29.56
C THR A 795 6.07 36.01 29.63
N SER A 796 6.44 37.28 29.76
CA SER A 796 5.46 38.34 29.77
C SER A 796 5.90 39.60 29.03
N ALA A 797 4.97 40.08 28.22
CA ALA A 797 5.08 41.22 27.33
C ALA A 797 4.28 42.39 27.88
N THR A 798 4.91 43.53 28.08
CA THR A 798 4.24 44.80 28.36
C THR A 798 4.17 45.63 27.08
N HIS A 799 2.98 46.15 26.77
CA HIS A 799 2.62 46.89 25.58
C HIS A 799 1.55 47.96 25.91
N ALA A 800 1.27 48.89 25.00
CA ALA A 800 0.10 49.77 25.09
C ALA A 800 -1.22 48.97 25.21
N THR A 801 -2.18 49.49 25.99
CA THR A 801 -3.47 48.84 26.22
C THR A 801 -4.18 48.54 24.91
N GLY A 802 -4.54 47.27 24.70
CA GLY A 802 -5.27 46.81 23.53
C GLY A 802 -5.61 45.34 23.63
N THR A 803 -6.38 44.85 22.66
CA THR A 803 -6.63 43.41 22.53
C THR A 803 -5.35 42.73 22.08
N TRP A 804 -4.98 41.65 22.74
CA TRP A 804 -3.79 40.87 22.43
C TRP A 804 -4.08 39.38 22.34
N VAL A 805 -3.24 38.66 21.59
CA VAL A 805 -3.24 37.20 21.52
C VAL A 805 -1.82 36.72 21.67
N GLY A 806 -1.61 35.61 22.36
CA GLY A 806 -0.29 35.02 22.52
C GLY A 806 -0.33 33.50 22.53
N VAL A 807 0.73 32.89 22.02
CA VAL A 807 0.95 31.44 22.01
C VAL A 807 2.41 31.15 22.36
N ALA A 808 2.69 29.98 22.92
CA ALA A 808 4.06 29.61 23.29
C ALA A 808 4.36 28.13 22.99
N VAL A 809 5.65 27.83 22.88
CA VAL A 809 6.20 26.47 22.77
C VAL A 809 7.36 26.30 23.73
N GLU A 810 7.63 25.06 24.13
CA GLU A 810 8.81 24.72 24.92
C GLU A 810 9.88 24.11 24.03
N LEU A 811 11.06 24.72 24.03
CA LEU A 811 12.29 24.16 23.48
C LEU A 811 12.99 23.36 24.57
N ARG A 812 13.41 22.15 24.20
CA ARG A 812 14.10 21.20 25.08
C ARG A 812 15.47 20.89 24.52
N SER A 813 16.44 20.73 25.40
CA SER A 813 17.80 20.27 25.13
C SER A 813 17.88 18.76 24.86
N VAL A 814 16.88 17.99 25.30
CA VAL A 814 16.80 16.55 25.06
C VAL A 814 16.17 16.25 23.69
N ALA A 815 16.85 15.43 22.89
CA ALA A 815 16.29 14.89 21.65
C ALA A 815 15.26 13.79 21.97
N VAL A 816 14.12 13.80 21.29
CA VAL A 816 13.03 12.84 21.51
C VAL A 816 12.52 12.34 20.17
N ASP A 817 12.06 11.11 20.10
CA ASP A 817 11.33 10.59 18.95
C ASP A 817 9.85 10.96 19.06
N GLN A 818 9.26 11.54 18.02
CA GLN A 818 7.82 11.80 17.99
C GLN A 818 7.13 10.63 17.32
N ILE A 819 6.25 9.97 18.06
CA ILE A 819 5.50 8.80 17.61
C ILE A 819 4.05 9.24 17.41
N VAL A 820 3.54 8.98 16.22
CA VAL A 820 2.12 9.14 15.90
C VAL A 820 1.45 7.78 15.89
N TYR A 821 0.32 7.65 16.56
CA TYR A 821 -0.44 6.41 16.57
C TYR A 821 -1.93 6.70 16.48
N THR A 822 -2.70 5.70 16.08
CA THR A 822 -4.16 5.80 16.08
C THR A 822 -4.74 5.07 17.29
N ARG A 823 -5.75 5.67 17.89
CA ARG A 823 -6.53 5.09 18.97
C ARG A 823 -8.00 5.43 18.77
N ASP A 824 -8.84 4.41 18.74
CA ASP A 824 -10.27 4.54 18.37
C ASP A 824 -10.44 5.24 17.01
N THR A 825 -10.90 6.49 17.06
CA THR A 825 -11.20 7.36 15.92
C THR A 825 -10.23 8.53 15.81
N SER A 826 -9.26 8.67 16.72
CA SER A 826 -8.37 9.84 16.78
C SER A 826 -6.90 9.49 16.59
N PRO A 827 -6.13 10.35 15.89
CA PRO A 827 -4.69 10.27 15.88
C PRO A 827 -4.14 10.99 17.12
N HIS A 828 -3.03 10.46 17.63
CA HIS A 828 -2.34 10.98 18.79
C HIS A 828 -0.86 11.14 18.48
N GLY A 829 -0.27 12.21 18.99
CA GLY A 829 1.18 12.43 19.01
C GLY A 829 1.72 12.28 20.43
N ILE A 830 2.84 11.58 20.55
CA ILE A 830 3.57 11.44 21.79
C ILE A 830 5.08 11.52 21.54
N GLN A 831 5.81 12.15 22.45
CA GLN A 831 7.26 12.20 22.41
C GLN A 831 7.87 11.18 23.36
N PHE A 832 8.80 10.38 22.86
CA PHE A 832 9.56 9.41 23.63
C PHE A 832 11.04 9.82 23.69
N ALA A 833 11.59 9.89 24.90
CA ALA A 833 12.95 10.39 25.10
C ALA A 833 13.99 9.29 25.35
N GLY A 834 13.65 8.02 25.18
CA GLY A 834 14.58 6.91 25.40
C GLY A 834 14.88 6.66 26.88
N SER A 835 16.09 6.14 27.16
CA SER A 835 16.61 5.97 28.52
C SER A 835 17.42 7.20 28.91
N LEU A 836 16.83 8.09 29.70
CA LEU A 836 17.49 9.31 30.14
C LEU A 836 18.25 9.12 31.46
N SER A 837 19.19 10.03 31.73
CA SER A 837 19.89 10.18 33.02
C SER A 837 18.92 10.17 34.22
N THR A 838 19.41 9.85 35.42
CA THR A 838 18.67 9.77 36.69
C THR A 838 17.84 11.01 37.06
N THR A 839 18.01 12.12 36.34
CA THR A 839 17.28 13.39 36.50
C THR A 839 15.93 13.46 35.77
N VAL A 840 15.59 12.52 34.88
CA VAL A 840 14.33 12.56 34.12
C VAL A 840 13.38 11.44 34.55
N THR A 841 12.28 11.83 35.19
CA THR A 841 11.28 10.92 35.78
C THR A 841 10.20 10.42 34.81
N THR A 842 10.10 10.99 33.60
CA THR A 842 9.09 10.64 32.60
C THR A 842 9.75 10.42 31.24
N THR A 843 9.49 9.28 30.60
CA THR A 843 10.08 8.92 29.29
C THR A 843 9.15 9.21 28.12
N PHE A 844 7.84 9.28 28.38
CA PHE A 844 6.80 9.63 27.43
C PHE A 844 6.12 10.96 27.78
N ASN A 845 5.89 11.80 26.77
CA ASN A 845 5.17 13.07 26.90
C ASN A 845 4.14 13.25 25.78
N PRO A 846 2.83 13.15 26.07
CA PRO A 846 1.77 13.37 25.09
C PRO A 846 1.78 14.80 24.52
N THR A 847 1.81 14.94 23.19
CA THR A 847 2.03 16.24 22.52
C THR A 847 0.84 16.78 21.76
N TRP A 848 0.00 15.91 21.18
CA TRP A 848 -1.32 16.30 20.69
C TRP A 848 -2.30 15.12 20.56
N GLN A 849 -3.58 15.44 20.44
CA GLN A 849 -4.68 14.56 20.08
C GLN A 849 -5.59 15.36 19.17
N ALA A 850 -6.02 14.78 18.05
CA ALA A 850 -6.96 15.44 17.16
C ALA A 850 -8.30 14.68 17.12
N CYS A 851 -9.41 15.41 16.95
CA CYS A 851 -10.72 14.80 16.71
C CYS A 851 -10.88 14.46 15.23
N CYS A 852 -11.67 13.42 14.94
CA CYS A 852 -12.01 13.04 13.57
C CYS A 852 -13.48 12.62 13.44
N PRO A 853 -14.10 12.87 12.28
CA PRO A 853 -15.38 12.29 11.90
C PRO A 853 -15.19 10.82 11.45
N GLY A 854 -15.25 9.87 12.39
CA GLY A 854 -15.23 8.43 12.08
C GLY A 854 -13.90 7.72 12.40
N THR A 855 -13.79 6.42 12.10
CA THR A 855 -12.56 5.65 12.32
C THR A 855 -11.51 6.01 11.28
N ILE A 856 -10.24 6.03 11.68
CA ILE A 856 -9.13 6.41 10.82
C ILE A 856 -8.15 5.25 10.61
N SER A 857 -7.48 5.25 9.47
CA SER A 857 -6.44 4.29 9.10
C SER A 857 -5.07 4.67 9.69
N GLY A 858 -4.00 3.93 9.42
CA GLY A 858 -2.64 4.30 9.78
C GLY A 858 -2.15 5.56 9.05
N PRO A 859 -1.17 6.29 9.61
CA PRO A 859 -0.58 7.45 8.95
C PRO A 859 0.38 7.07 7.82
N VAL A 860 0.55 7.97 6.85
CA VAL A 860 1.77 8.11 6.05
C VAL A 860 2.28 9.55 6.12
N ASP A 861 3.61 9.72 6.19
CA ASP A 861 4.29 11.01 6.10
C ASP A 861 4.74 11.28 4.66
N ASP A 862 4.63 12.53 4.23
CA ASP A 862 5.13 12.98 2.94
C ASP A 862 6.56 13.56 3.00
N GLY A 863 7.17 13.55 4.18
CA GLY A 863 8.51 14.10 4.41
C GLY A 863 8.55 15.62 4.47
N GLN A 864 7.40 16.30 4.41
CA GLN A 864 7.26 17.76 4.55
C GLN A 864 6.59 18.12 5.89
N GLY A 865 6.56 17.18 6.84
CA GLY A 865 5.94 17.36 8.15
C GLY A 865 4.41 17.27 8.11
N ARG A 866 3.85 16.56 7.13
CA ARG A 866 2.40 16.36 6.98
C ARG A 866 2.07 14.88 6.99
N LEU A 867 1.04 14.54 7.76
CA LEU A 867 0.54 13.18 7.88
C LEU A 867 -0.82 13.04 7.22
N TYR A 868 -1.01 11.90 6.57
CA TYR A 868 -2.24 11.57 5.87
C TYR A 868 -2.86 10.30 6.43
N PHE A 869 -4.19 10.33 6.59
CA PHE A 869 -4.99 9.22 7.14
C PHE A 869 -6.23 9.03 6.29
N GLY A 870 -6.56 7.77 5.96
CA GLY A 870 -7.88 7.42 5.43
C GLY A 870 -8.93 7.48 6.55
N SER A 871 -10.15 7.91 6.23
CA SER A 871 -11.27 7.94 7.19
C SER A 871 -12.47 7.12 6.71
N SER A 872 -13.27 6.64 7.68
CA SER A 872 -14.50 5.89 7.46
C SER A 872 -15.65 6.70 6.85
N ASN A 873 -15.45 8.00 6.63
CA ASN A 873 -16.41 8.87 5.97
C ASN A 873 -16.06 9.16 4.50
N GLY A 874 -15.12 8.39 3.93
CA GLY A 874 -14.68 8.54 2.54
C GLY A 874 -13.74 9.70 2.29
N LYS A 875 -13.17 10.31 3.34
CA LYS A 875 -12.23 11.44 3.22
C LYS A 875 -10.81 11.02 3.60
N LEU A 876 -9.84 11.61 2.91
CA LEU A 876 -8.47 11.63 3.37
C LEU A 876 -8.29 12.83 4.32
N LEU A 877 -7.73 12.61 5.49
CA LEU A 877 -7.43 13.64 6.48
C LEU A 877 -5.95 13.99 6.42
N GLN A 878 -5.65 15.29 6.55
CA GLN A 878 -4.28 15.80 6.61
C GLN A 878 -4.05 16.51 7.94
N TYR A 879 -2.93 16.19 8.60
CA TYR A 879 -2.51 16.80 9.86
C TYR A 879 -1.06 17.28 9.78
N ASP A 880 -0.74 18.37 10.46
CA ASP A 880 0.65 18.71 10.77
C ASP A 880 1.22 17.66 11.73
N ALA A 881 2.32 17.02 11.35
CA ALA A 881 2.89 15.88 12.07
C ALA A 881 3.30 16.21 13.51
N TRP A 882 3.60 17.49 13.78
CA TRP A 882 4.23 17.93 15.02
C TRP A 882 3.25 18.53 16.02
N SER A 883 2.20 19.19 15.55
CA SER A 883 1.16 19.80 16.40
C SER A 883 -0.16 19.05 16.41
N GLY A 884 -0.38 18.12 15.48
CA GLY A 884 -1.71 17.51 15.28
C GLY A 884 -2.74 18.52 14.79
N SER A 885 -2.31 19.71 14.39
CA SER A 885 -3.22 20.73 13.87
C SER A 885 -3.64 20.34 12.46
N PHE A 886 -4.94 20.30 12.22
CA PHE A 886 -5.52 20.25 10.88
C PHE A 886 -5.80 21.69 10.39
N GLY A 887 -6.04 21.86 9.09
CA GLY A 887 -6.45 23.16 8.54
C GLY A 887 -7.70 23.67 9.26
N VAL A 888 -7.61 24.85 9.89
CA VAL A 888 -8.76 25.47 10.57
C VAL A 888 -9.56 26.23 9.53
N TRP A 889 -10.71 25.66 9.16
CA TRP A 889 -12.06 26.25 9.07
C TRP A 889 -12.99 25.03 8.89
N ASN A 890 -14.31 25.21 8.82
CA ASN A 890 -15.25 24.16 8.37
C ASN A 890 -15.05 23.82 6.87
N ASP A 891 -13.80 23.71 6.47
CA ASP A 891 -13.32 23.64 5.13
C ASP A 891 -13.33 22.17 4.70
N THR A 892 -14.48 21.77 4.18
CA THR A 892 -14.62 20.50 3.48
C THR A 892 -13.87 20.47 2.14
N THR A 893 -13.09 21.50 1.80
CA THR A 893 -12.50 21.76 0.47
C THR A 893 -10.96 21.75 0.43
N LEU A 894 -10.25 21.79 1.57
CA LEU A 894 -8.77 21.71 1.61
C LEU A 894 -8.19 20.32 1.90
N HIS A 895 -9.03 19.30 1.88
CA HIS A 895 -8.56 17.93 1.90
C HIS A 895 -8.79 17.38 0.51
N PRO A 896 -7.78 16.84 -0.18
CA PRO A 896 -8.02 16.18 -1.45
C PRO A 896 -8.91 14.97 -1.17
N ALA A 897 -10.22 15.18 -1.33
CA ALA A 897 -11.23 14.17 -1.10
C ALA A 897 -11.32 13.35 -2.39
N PRO A 898 -11.09 12.04 -2.33
CA PRO A 898 -11.35 11.19 -3.48
C PRO A 898 -12.83 11.26 -3.86
N GLN A 899 -13.14 11.15 -5.15
CA GLN A 899 -14.51 10.92 -5.58
C GLN A 899 -14.91 9.48 -5.20
N VAL A 900 -15.56 9.33 -4.04
CA VAL A 900 -16.04 8.03 -3.56
C VAL A 900 -17.31 7.58 -4.29
N ALA A 901 -17.64 6.29 -4.24
CA ALA A 901 -18.85 5.77 -4.86
C ALA A 901 -20.12 6.40 -4.22
N PRO A 902 -21.09 6.89 -5.02
CA PRO A 902 -22.36 7.39 -4.49
C PRO A 902 -23.12 6.32 -3.72
N GLY A 903 -23.69 6.67 -2.56
CA GLY A 903 -24.58 5.78 -1.80
C GLY A 903 -23.89 4.70 -0.96
N VAL A 904 -22.56 4.67 -0.89
CA VAL A 904 -21.79 3.73 -0.07
C VAL A 904 -21.02 4.48 1.02
N THR A 905 -21.16 4.07 2.28
CA THR A 905 -20.27 4.53 3.35
C THR A 905 -18.87 4.00 3.08
N THR A 906 -18.02 4.85 2.51
CA THR A 906 -16.70 4.46 2.05
C THR A 906 -15.69 4.59 3.19
N ILE A 907 -14.96 3.52 3.47
CA ILE A 907 -13.84 3.48 4.41
C ILE A 907 -12.56 3.45 3.60
N LEU A 908 -11.72 4.47 3.77
CA LEU A 908 -10.40 4.51 3.18
C LEU A 908 -9.38 3.82 4.10
N GLY A 909 -8.56 2.95 3.51
CA GLY A 909 -7.47 2.23 4.18
C GLY A 909 -6.23 3.08 4.42
N ASP A 910 -5.14 2.43 4.79
CA ASP A 910 -3.86 3.07 5.01
C ASP A 910 -3.33 3.66 3.69
N PRO A 911 -2.90 4.93 3.67
CA PRO A 911 -2.28 5.53 2.49
C PRO A 911 -0.80 5.15 2.34
N SER A 912 -0.31 5.32 1.11
CA SER A 912 1.10 5.26 0.74
C SER A 912 1.48 6.55 0.03
N TYR A 913 2.73 6.99 0.18
CA TYR A 913 3.26 8.20 -0.45
C TYR A 913 4.35 7.87 -1.46
N ASP A 914 4.24 8.49 -2.62
CA ASP A 914 5.22 8.52 -3.69
C ASP A 914 5.90 9.88 -3.70
N GLY A 915 7.13 9.92 -3.20
CA GLY A 915 7.94 11.13 -3.15
C GLY A 915 8.49 11.57 -4.50
N VAL A 916 8.47 10.72 -5.53
CA VAL A 916 8.97 11.05 -6.87
C VAL A 916 7.90 11.81 -7.64
N LEU A 917 6.68 11.28 -7.67
CA LEU A 917 5.55 11.89 -8.38
C LEU A 917 4.75 12.84 -7.49
N ASN A 918 5.08 12.93 -6.20
CA ASN A 918 4.33 13.64 -5.18
C ASN A 918 2.85 13.22 -5.20
N ARG A 919 2.57 11.94 -4.90
CA ARG A 919 1.23 11.35 -4.96
C ARG A 919 0.93 10.50 -3.74
N LEU A 920 -0.34 10.42 -3.38
CA LEU A 920 -0.86 9.51 -2.36
C LEU A 920 -1.74 8.45 -3.01
N TYR A 921 -1.55 7.20 -2.59
CA TYR A 921 -2.39 6.07 -3.00
C TYR A 921 -3.01 5.38 -1.80
N PHE A 922 -4.29 5.04 -1.88
CA PHE A 922 -5.00 4.32 -0.83
C PHE A 922 -6.17 3.53 -1.43
N GLY A 923 -6.50 2.41 -0.79
CA GLY A 923 -7.66 1.58 -1.11
C GLY A 923 -8.92 1.95 -0.32
N GLY A 924 -10.09 1.60 -0.86
CA GLY A 924 -11.41 1.79 -0.26
C GLY A 924 -12.21 0.48 -0.17
N ASN A 925 -13.06 0.37 0.85
CA ASN A 925 -14.02 -0.74 0.97
C ASN A 925 -15.11 -0.73 -0.13
N ASP A 926 -15.22 0.35 -0.91
CA ASP A 926 -16.07 0.46 -2.10
C ASP A 926 -15.44 -0.21 -3.34
N GLY A 927 -14.30 -0.89 -3.15
CA GLY A 927 -13.61 -1.65 -4.18
C GLY A 927 -12.78 -0.78 -5.10
N ARG A 928 -12.25 0.33 -4.61
CA ARG A 928 -11.44 1.24 -5.41
C ARG A 928 -10.08 1.51 -4.80
N VAL A 929 -9.10 1.78 -5.67
CA VAL A 929 -7.85 2.45 -5.30
C VAL A 929 -7.81 3.81 -5.96
N TYR A 930 -7.31 4.80 -5.24
CA TYR A 930 -7.28 6.19 -5.65
C TYR A 930 -5.86 6.71 -5.72
N ALA A 931 -5.59 7.59 -6.69
CA ALA A 931 -4.41 8.44 -6.70
C ALA A 931 -4.80 9.90 -6.58
N ILE A 932 -4.14 10.63 -5.69
CA ILE A 932 -4.36 12.07 -5.51
C ILE A 932 -3.02 12.79 -5.34
N THR A 933 -3.00 14.10 -5.61
CA THR A 933 -1.86 14.96 -5.27
C THR A 933 -2.02 15.48 -3.83
N PRO A 934 -1.01 15.35 -2.94
CA PRO A 934 -1.03 15.98 -1.63
C PRO A 934 -0.88 17.50 -1.77
N GLY A 935 -1.64 18.27 -0.99
CA GLY A 935 -1.65 19.74 -1.05
C GLY A 935 -2.48 20.39 0.06
N TRP A 936 -2.27 21.70 0.26
CA TRP A 936 -2.92 22.56 1.27
C TRP A 936 -3.98 23.48 0.72
#